data_AF-A0A353B9F0-F1
#
_entry.id   AF-A0A353B9F0-F1
#
_cell.length_a   1.000
_cell.length_b   1.000
_cell.length_c   1.000
_cell.angle_alpha   90.00
_cell.angle_beta   90.00
_cell.angle_gamma   90.00
#
_symmetry.space_group_name_H-M   'P 1'
#
loop_
_entity.id
_entity.type
_entity.pdbx_description
1 polymer ?
#
loop_
_entity_poly.entity_id
_entity_poly.type
_entity_poly.pdbx_seq_one_letter_code
_entity_poly.pdbx_strand_id
1 'polypeptide(L)'
;MRKDSSKYLLNYTREPVQRTSGFATFVCILTSAIVAVGASICSAKDGPELVRVATKSNEIHVGELLTQNDRSITVFDFKQDRVVEINRSSVLSEDRGISLNDAARFAGLPAVIARRIGVYFQRRKHAGKVARVGANVVYLTLNKSSGAHVNQRVAVLRGSGDIIDPDTGKVLGSAREKIAELRITEVSEGFSKARILGDVESELQIGDEVELELNQVAVAVGPFLSENGSASLAGEHIAEEIFAALVNKGVATVGLAAIERSLAELQAQSTNSIDQDSLSRFGRLTGSMLLVTGTINERANSVEADLQVIDVSSGERLIAVSAPLDVKSQKHDAIPSQFEFEYLGESRSLPSYLTATGYVDATANRGIRFRGFERHEEYAAGVLRTRLRDFANRDFVFEALVTFGPNDGVAHLGLGLGRQDGQANRRAETVFLRIHSPEHGDGLVTQLGWQKQEIRLGNVRQEGVHLLRMIKRGQSLVFQVDPENDGPTDDDIETIVPELDTYAPYLNGRNSPVFLGGTATILATRAKLLTENTAAPSSSGAESEFEYLGEPASFPKYLTTSATLQRTPENGVRIRGFSKHNDFEAGIIRTRSRDFIRRNFVFDVLVTFGPGDGVTHIGIGLGGKDGSANRRAHSVFVRFHSPDHGDGAVTQLGWEKRDVSIGNVHQPGVHLLRMIKDGDSLAFQVDPENDGPTNDDFETVIPDLEGYAPYLNGKNSPLFIGGTGTIVATRLTLMPGSPRQAKPTASAIPNHFEYNYLGDSSSLPGYLTTSAAFRRTPERGVRFSGHSKSDDFGDSVIQTLARDFIDRNFVFEVLCTFGPDDGAAHIGLGTGRKDGSASRRAESVFIRFHSPDQSDGQLLRLGWQKPDVAFGNVRQKGIHLVRMIKKGDTLTFQVDPGNDGKTSDDLETVISELRKFAPYLNSKNSPLFLGGTGTIVATKLKLLP
;
A
#
# COMPACT_ATOMS: atom_id res chain seq x y z
N MET A 1 54.65 4.61 19.30
CA MET A 1 55.32 5.48 20.29
C MET A 1 56.47 6.21 19.59
N ARG A 2 56.67 7.52 19.82
CA ARG A 2 57.76 8.36 19.26
C ARG A 2 57.77 8.49 17.72
N LYS A 3 58.22 9.60 17.11
CA LYS A 3 58.28 11.03 17.52
C LYS A 3 58.64 11.86 16.28
N ASP A 4 58.07 13.08 16.16
CA ASP A 4 58.63 14.29 15.52
C ASP A 4 59.20 14.28 14.07
N SER A 5 59.44 15.42 13.40
CA SER A 5 58.75 16.73 13.26
C SER A 5 59.59 17.63 12.32
N SER A 6 58.94 18.32 11.39
CA SER A 6 59.37 19.60 10.74
C SER A 6 60.71 19.74 9.97
N LYS A 7 60.61 20.21 8.71
CA LYS A 7 61.44 21.20 7.97
C LYS A 7 60.64 21.54 6.68
N TYR A 8 60.60 22.78 6.17
CA TYR A 8 61.70 23.56 5.57
C TYR A 8 61.57 25.10 5.80
N LEU A 9 62.62 25.84 5.41
CA LEU A 9 62.79 27.31 5.47
C LEU A 9 62.26 28.00 4.18
N LEU A 10 61.77 29.26 4.18
CA LEU A 10 62.50 30.56 4.02
C LEU A 10 63.56 30.53 2.89
N ASN A 11 63.76 31.53 2.01
CA ASN A 11 63.31 32.94 1.87
C ASN A 11 63.51 33.40 0.37
N TYR A 12 63.39 34.64 -0.18
CA TYR A 12 63.13 36.03 0.28
C TYR A 12 62.79 36.96 -0.94
N THR A 13 62.37 38.24 -0.73
CA THR A 13 62.42 39.43 -1.65
C THR A 13 61.56 39.45 -2.95
N ARG A 14 61.04 40.58 -3.48
CA ARG A 14 60.86 42.01 -3.07
C ARG A 14 59.68 42.60 -3.93
N GLU A 15 58.69 43.37 -3.45
CA GLU A 15 58.69 44.80 -3.00
C GLU A 15 58.96 45.86 -4.11
N PRO A 16 58.54 47.16 -4.00
CA PRO A 16 57.69 47.86 -3.00
C PRO A 16 56.68 48.92 -3.60
N VAL A 17 56.25 49.90 -2.77
CA VAL A 17 55.72 51.27 -3.09
C VAL A 17 54.18 51.44 -3.21
N GLN A 18 53.48 52.37 -2.51
CA GLN A 18 53.77 53.15 -1.29
C GLN A 18 52.45 53.62 -0.60
N ARG A 19 52.54 54.16 0.63
CA ARG A 19 51.45 54.85 1.36
C ARG A 19 51.62 56.37 1.31
N THR A 20 50.53 57.11 1.54
CA THR A 20 50.56 58.39 2.27
C THR A 20 49.46 58.47 3.33
N SER A 21 49.78 59.10 4.45
CA SER A 21 48.89 59.63 5.50
C SER A 21 48.60 61.12 5.20
N GLY A 22 47.76 61.88 5.93
CA GLY A 22 46.98 61.69 7.15
C GLY A 22 46.51 63.06 7.68
N PHE A 23 46.08 63.14 8.95
CA PHE A 23 45.41 64.30 9.61
C PHE A 23 44.03 64.66 9.03
N ALA A 24 42.93 64.94 9.74
CA ALA A 24 42.54 65.14 11.16
C ALA A 24 42.02 66.56 11.49
N THR A 25 41.01 66.61 12.37
CA THR A 25 40.52 67.79 13.11
C THR A 25 39.63 68.80 12.36
N PHE A 26 38.35 68.44 12.20
CA PHE A 26 37.20 69.36 12.33
C PHE A 26 36.09 68.58 13.10
N VAL A 27 35.97 68.74 14.42
CA VAL A 27 35.12 69.73 15.10
C VAL A 27 33.62 69.47 14.81
N CYS A 28 33.01 68.47 15.49
CA CYS A 28 32.44 68.52 16.85
C CYS A 28 30.95 68.96 16.99
N ILE A 29 30.15 69.03 15.92
CA ILE A 29 28.68 69.20 16.04
C ILE A 29 27.92 68.25 15.07
N LEU A 30 27.63 67.02 15.51
CA LEU A 30 26.41 66.25 15.13
C LEU A 30 26.21 64.92 15.88
N THR A 31 27.24 64.38 16.54
CA THR A 31 27.23 63.02 17.15
C THR A 31 26.59 62.92 18.54
N SER A 32 25.47 63.63 18.77
CA SER A 32 24.72 63.61 20.05
C SER A 32 23.20 63.59 19.91
N ALA A 33 22.67 63.32 18.70
CA ALA A 33 21.22 63.41 18.41
C ALA A 33 20.58 62.11 17.87
N ILE A 34 21.35 61.03 17.64
CA ILE A 34 20.83 59.74 17.13
C ILE A 34 21.35 58.58 18.00
N VAL A 35 20.92 58.58 19.27
CA VAL A 35 21.13 57.47 20.23
C VAL A 35 19.79 57.06 20.90
N ALA A 36 18.66 57.65 20.48
CA ALA A 36 17.38 57.58 21.19
C ALA A 36 16.16 57.21 20.33
N VAL A 37 16.35 56.63 19.13
CA VAL A 37 15.25 56.04 18.32
C VAL A 37 15.72 54.71 17.73
N GLY A 38 15.55 53.63 18.49
CA GLY A 38 15.99 52.28 18.08
C GLY A 38 15.47 51.11 18.92
N ALA A 39 14.76 51.38 20.02
CA ALA A 39 14.21 50.35 20.91
C ALA A 39 12.82 50.76 21.43
N SER A 40 11.79 50.61 20.59
CA SER A 40 10.38 50.42 20.98
C SER A 40 9.45 50.25 19.77
N ILE A 41 9.67 49.20 18.96
CA ILE A 41 8.52 48.53 18.34
C ILE A 41 8.01 47.54 19.39
N CYS A 42 7.22 48.06 20.33
CA CYS A 42 6.45 47.20 21.24
C CYS A 42 5.31 46.57 20.43
N SER A 43 5.63 45.48 19.71
CA SER A 43 4.61 44.50 19.37
C SER A 43 3.95 44.07 20.68
N ALA A 44 2.63 44.25 20.77
CA ALA A 44 1.91 43.97 22.00
C ALA A 44 2.07 42.49 22.34
N LYS A 45 2.52 42.20 23.57
CA LYS A 45 2.55 40.82 24.09
C LYS A 45 1.12 40.41 24.42
N ASP A 46 0.31 40.17 23.40
CA ASP A 46 -1.14 39.95 23.55
C ASP A 46 -1.48 38.66 24.32
N GLY A 47 -0.54 37.72 24.47
CA GLY A 47 -0.74 36.52 25.27
C GLY A 47 -0.65 36.79 26.79
N PRO A 48 -1.35 36.03 27.64
CA PRO A 48 -1.08 36.01 29.07
C PRO A 48 0.39 35.64 29.34
N GLU A 49 0.92 36.13 30.47
CA GLU A 49 2.33 35.98 30.83
C GLU A 49 2.69 34.51 31.03
N LEU A 50 3.78 34.06 30.39
CA LEU A 50 4.30 32.71 30.60
C LEU A 50 5.16 32.66 31.86
N VAL A 51 4.94 31.66 32.69
CA VAL A 51 5.65 31.45 33.97
C VAL A 51 6.10 30.00 34.14
N ARG A 52 7.19 29.82 34.89
CA ARG A 52 7.60 28.55 35.49
C ARG A 52 7.62 28.71 37.00
N VAL A 53 6.86 27.88 37.70
CA VAL A 53 6.80 27.84 39.17
C VAL A 53 7.32 26.48 39.62
N ALA A 54 8.48 26.46 40.26
CA ALA A 54 9.01 25.28 40.93
C ALA A 54 8.58 25.30 42.40
N THR A 55 8.19 24.14 42.93
CA THR A 55 7.72 23.99 44.32
C THR A 55 8.76 23.32 45.22
N LYS A 56 8.55 23.40 46.53
CA LYS A 56 9.33 22.70 47.56
C LYS A 56 9.07 21.18 47.57
N SER A 57 8.00 20.72 46.92
CA SER A 57 7.74 19.31 46.58
C SER A 57 8.51 18.84 45.33
N ASN A 58 9.33 19.71 44.73
CA ASN A 58 10.07 19.46 43.47
C ASN A 58 9.15 19.22 42.25
N GLU A 59 7.91 19.71 42.32
CA GLU A 59 7.00 19.79 41.18
C GLU A 59 7.31 21.07 40.40
N ILE A 60 7.21 21.02 39.07
CA ILE A 60 7.48 22.16 38.20
C ILE A 60 6.25 22.40 37.32
N HIS A 61 5.57 23.51 37.57
CA HIS A 61 4.42 23.97 36.81
C HIS A 61 4.86 24.98 35.76
N VAL A 62 4.42 24.80 34.52
CA VAL A 62 4.80 25.67 33.39
C VAL A 62 3.57 25.98 32.57
N GLY A 63 3.31 27.26 32.33
CA GLY A 63 2.01 27.66 31.81
C GLY A 63 1.76 29.15 31.72
N GLU A 64 0.49 29.50 31.56
CA GLU A 64 0.00 30.88 31.49
C GLU A 64 -0.45 31.33 32.89
N LEU A 65 0.11 32.44 33.38
CA LEU A 65 -0.29 33.06 34.64
C LEU A 65 -1.71 33.64 34.49
N LEU A 66 -2.63 33.21 35.36
CA LEU A 66 -4.03 33.64 35.35
C LEU A 66 -4.29 34.69 36.44
N THR A 67 -3.92 34.40 37.69
CA THR A 67 -4.02 35.33 38.82
C THR A 67 -2.86 35.13 39.79
N GLN A 68 -2.57 36.14 40.60
CA GLN A 68 -1.55 36.09 41.62
C GLN A 68 -1.92 36.99 42.80
N ASN A 69 -1.64 36.53 44.02
CA ASN A 69 -1.81 37.30 45.25
C ASN A 69 -0.73 36.90 46.28
N ASP A 70 -0.86 37.35 47.53
CA ASP A 70 0.12 37.08 48.58
C ASP A 70 0.11 35.63 49.08
N ARG A 71 -1.01 34.92 48.89
CA ARG A 71 -1.24 33.54 49.34
C ARG A 71 -1.08 32.51 48.23
N SER A 72 -1.39 32.85 46.98
CA SER A 72 -1.37 31.90 45.86
C SER A 72 -0.98 32.50 44.50
N ILE A 73 -0.51 31.61 43.62
CA ILE A 73 -0.23 31.83 42.20
C ILE A 73 -1.08 30.84 41.42
N THR A 74 -1.92 31.33 40.52
CA THR A 74 -2.82 30.50 39.70
C THR A 74 -2.31 30.43 38.27
N VAL A 75 -1.97 29.23 37.81
CA VAL A 75 -1.37 28.97 36.49
C VAL A 75 -2.25 28.01 35.70
N PHE A 76 -2.46 28.26 34.42
CA PHE A 76 -2.92 27.22 33.49
C PHE A 76 -1.71 26.36 33.12
N ASP A 77 -1.51 25.26 33.83
CA ASP A 77 -0.41 24.32 33.61
C ASP A 77 -0.58 23.61 32.27
N PHE A 78 0.40 23.74 31.38
CA PHE A 78 0.36 23.16 30.05
C PHE A 78 0.44 21.62 30.07
N LYS A 79 1.23 21.05 30.97
CA LYS A 79 1.50 19.61 31.03
C LYS A 79 0.38 18.82 31.73
N GLN A 80 -0.24 19.43 32.74
CA GLN A 80 -1.45 18.90 33.40
C GLN A 80 -2.75 19.35 32.71
N ASP A 81 -2.63 20.24 31.72
CA ASP A 81 -3.69 20.80 30.88
C ASP A 81 -4.89 21.41 31.64
N ARG A 82 -4.61 22.00 32.82
CA ARG A 82 -5.62 22.46 33.77
C ARG A 82 -5.17 23.69 34.54
N VAL A 83 -6.12 24.36 35.17
CA VAL A 83 -5.83 25.40 36.17
C VAL A 83 -5.28 24.74 37.44
N VAL A 84 -4.16 25.24 37.94
CA VAL A 84 -3.52 24.83 39.20
C VAL A 84 -3.33 26.07 40.07
N GLU A 85 -3.83 26.04 41.30
CA GLU A 85 -3.54 27.05 42.32
C GLU A 85 -2.40 26.57 43.21
N ILE A 86 -1.30 27.32 43.23
CA ILE A 86 -0.06 26.99 43.95
C ILE A 86 0.06 27.95 45.13
N ASN A 87 0.17 27.43 46.35
CA ASN A 87 0.35 28.27 47.54
C ASN A 87 1.73 28.94 47.53
N ARG A 88 1.80 30.26 47.74
CA ARG A 88 3.05 31.03 47.83
C ARG A 88 4.05 30.44 48.83
N SER A 89 3.59 29.82 49.92
CA SER A 89 4.48 29.20 50.91
C SER A 89 5.13 27.90 50.42
N SER A 90 4.57 27.20 49.42
CA SER A 90 5.16 26.00 48.79
C SER A 90 6.00 26.30 47.55
N VAL A 91 6.02 27.54 47.04
CA VAL A 91 6.91 27.96 45.96
C VAL A 91 8.38 27.92 46.41
N LEU A 92 9.26 27.41 45.54
CA LEU A 92 10.71 27.42 45.65
C LEU A 92 11.34 28.45 44.70
N SER A 93 10.86 28.56 43.45
CA SER A 93 11.21 29.63 42.52
C SER A 93 10.05 29.99 41.58
N GLU A 94 10.01 31.25 41.15
CA GLU A 94 9.02 31.82 40.23
C GLU A 94 9.77 32.53 39.09
N ASP A 95 9.94 31.87 37.94
CA ASP A 95 10.53 32.46 36.75
C ASP A 95 9.43 33.06 35.86
N ARG A 96 9.56 34.35 35.55
CA ARG A 96 8.53 35.16 34.89
C ARG A 96 8.91 35.58 33.49
N GLY A 97 7.90 35.74 32.63
CA GLY A 97 8.06 36.17 31.24
C GLY A 97 8.93 35.24 30.40
N ILE A 98 8.95 33.93 30.72
CA ILE A 98 9.77 32.92 30.03
C ILE A 98 9.43 32.85 28.53
N SER A 99 10.38 32.41 27.71
CA SER A 99 10.11 32.27 26.27
C SER A 99 9.18 31.08 25.98
N LEU A 100 8.56 31.07 24.80
CA LEU A 100 7.77 29.93 24.36
C LEU A 100 8.64 28.66 24.17
N ASN A 101 9.92 28.85 23.82
CA ASN A 101 10.92 27.79 23.70
C ASN A 101 11.23 27.17 25.08
N ASP A 102 11.37 27.99 26.12
CA ASP A 102 11.54 27.51 27.49
C ASP A 102 10.28 26.78 27.97
N ALA A 103 9.10 27.35 27.70
CA ALA A 103 7.84 26.70 28.04
C ALA A 103 7.71 25.31 27.39
N ALA A 104 8.03 25.19 26.10
CA ALA A 104 8.03 23.91 25.37
C ALA A 104 9.11 22.94 25.86
N ARG A 105 10.30 23.42 26.24
CA ARG A 105 11.38 22.61 26.84
C ARG A 105 10.98 21.96 28.17
N PHE A 106 10.09 22.58 28.95
CA PHE A 106 9.67 22.04 30.26
C PHE A 106 8.29 21.35 30.26
N ALA A 107 7.33 21.82 29.45
CA ALA A 107 5.99 21.25 29.36
C ALA A 107 5.80 20.24 28.21
N GLY A 108 6.70 20.26 27.21
CA GLY A 108 6.58 19.51 25.95
C GLY A 108 5.95 20.35 24.83
N LEU A 109 6.49 20.21 23.62
CA LEU A 109 5.97 20.88 22.41
C LEU A 109 4.46 20.62 22.14
N PRO A 110 3.91 19.41 22.29
CA PRO A 110 2.51 19.13 21.95
C PRO A 110 1.53 19.93 22.80
N ALA A 111 1.76 19.95 24.11
CA ALA A 111 0.98 20.71 25.08
C ALA A 111 0.99 22.21 24.77
N VAL A 112 2.19 22.77 24.51
CA VAL A 112 2.35 24.19 24.21
C VAL A 112 1.70 24.58 22.88
N ILE A 113 1.93 23.83 21.80
CA ILE A 113 1.31 24.10 20.49
C ILE A 113 -0.22 23.99 20.60
N ALA A 114 -0.76 22.90 21.15
CA ALA A 114 -2.20 22.70 21.25
C ALA A 114 -2.89 23.77 22.12
N ARG A 115 -2.28 24.16 23.26
CA ARG A 115 -2.80 25.24 24.10
C ARG A 115 -2.80 26.59 23.38
N ARG A 116 -1.70 26.97 22.71
CA ARG A 116 -1.61 28.28 22.03
C ARG A 116 -2.53 28.35 20.80
N ILE A 117 -2.74 27.24 20.09
CA ILE A 117 -3.76 27.12 19.04
C ILE A 117 -5.18 27.25 19.64
N GLY A 118 -5.47 26.59 20.77
CA GLY A 118 -6.75 26.72 21.47
C GLY A 118 -7.04 28.17 21.92
N VAL A 119 -6.04 28.85 22.48
CA VAL A 119 -6.14 30.27 22.87
C VAL A 119 -6.35 31.18 21.64
N TYR A 120 -5.71 30.89 20.52
CA TYR A 120 -5.91 31.61 19.26
C TYR A 120 -7.37 31.50 18.76
N PHE A 121 -7.97 30.31 18.79
CA PHE A 121 -9.37 30.13 18.41
C PHE A 121 -10.36 30.74 19.41
N GLN A 122 -10.08 30.70 20.72
CA GLN A 122 -10.89 31.39 21.73
C GLN A 122 -10.93 32.91 21.50
N ARG A 123 -9.83 33.49 20.99
CA ARG A 123 -9.73 34.92 20.62
C ARG A 123 -10.37 35.24 19.29
N ARG A 124 -10.29 34.33 18.30
CA ARG A 124 -10.98 34.42 17.00
C ARG A 124 -12.45 33.98 17.05
N LYS A 125 -13.15 34.23 18.17
CA LYS A 125 -14.61 34.40 18.16
C LYS A 125 -14.95 35.69 17.41
N HIS A 126 -14.99 35.59 16.08
CA HIS A 126 -15.30 36.69 15.19
C HIS A 126 -16.78 37.05 15.27
N ALA A 127 -17.12 37.85 16.28
CA ALA A 127 -18.37 38.55 16.40
C ALA A 127 -18.30 39.85 15.56
N GLY A 128 -19.28 40.02 14.67
CA GLY A 128 -19.58 41.28 14.02
C GLY A 128 -21.03 41.68 14.28
N LYS A 129 -21.54 42.63 13.51
CA LYS A 129 -22.95 43.02 13.52
C LYS A 129 -23.53 43.08 12.11
N VAL A 130 -24.86 42.97 12.01
CA VAL A 130 -25.61 43.34 10.80
C VAL A 130 -25.48 44.85 10.61
N ALA A 131 -24.75 45.26 9.58
CA ALA A 131 -24.51 46.67 9.24
C ALA A 131 -25.66 47.26 8.39
N ARG A 132 -26.30 46.45 7.56
CA ARG A 132 -27.47 46.84 6.75
C ARG A 132 -28.25 45.61 6.30
N VAL A 133 -29.57 45.66 6.39
CA VAL A 133 -30.47 44.68 5.76
C VAL A 133 -30.97 45.24 4.42
N GLY A 134 -31.10 44.38 3.42
CA GLY A 134 -31.71 44.66 2.13
C GLY A 134 -32.41 43.40 1.60
N ALA A 135 -33.35 43.57 0.66
CA ALA A 135 -34.36 42.55 0.32
C ALA A 135 -33.84 41.12 0.09
N ASN A 136 -32.67 40.95 -0.53
CA ASN A 136 -32.03 39.65 -0.76
C ASN A 136 -30.57 39.59 -0.26
N VAL A 137 -30.07 40.65 0.39
CA VAL A 137 -28.64 40.80 0.77
C VAL A 137 -28.52 41.51 2.11
N VAL A 138 -27.83 40.86 3.04
CA VAL A 138 -27.45 41.39 4.35
C VAL A 138 -25.97 41.79 4.30
N TYR A 139 -25.65 42.97 4.80
CA TYR A 139 -24.27 43.47 4.92
C TYR A 139 -23.81 43.30 6.37
N LEU A 140 -22.64 42.71 6.56
CA LEU A 140 -22.08 42.38 7.87
C LEU A 140 -20.78 43.15 8.10
N THR A 141 -20.51 43.58 9.34
CA THR A 141 -19.20 44.16 9.71
C THR A 141 -18.08 43.12 9.71
N LEU A 142 -18.40 41.83 9.61
CA LEU A 142 -17.44 40.75 9.35
C LEU A 142 -16.78 40.98 7.99
N ASN A 143 -15.47 40.92 7.93
CA ASN A 143 -14.65 41.27 6.77
C ASN A 143 -13.43 40.33 6.67
N LYS A 144 -12.50 40.58 5.74
CA LYS A 144 -11.33 39.70 5.52
C LYS A 144 -10.45 39.53 6.78
N SER A 145 -10.23 40.58 7.58
CA SER A 145 -9.48 40.48 8.84
C SER A 145 -10.29 39.84 9.99
N SER A 146 -11.61 39.76 9.84
CA SER A 146 -12.51 38.96 10.69
C SER A 146 -12.57 37.48 10.28
N GLY A 147 -11.62 36.98 9.49
CA GLY A 147 -11.58 35.59 9.01
C GLY A 147 -12.73 35.19 8.06
N ALA A 148 -13.54 36.16 7.63
CA ALA A 148 -14.74 35.92 6.84
C ALA A 148 -14.38 35.52 5.41
N HIS A 149 -15.02 34.46 4.89
CA HIS A 149 -14.78 33.96 3.52
C HIS A 149 -16.06 33.61 2.76
N VAL A 150 -15.98 33.60 1.42
CA VAL A 150 -17.13 33.33 0.55
C VAL A 150 -17.61 31.88 0.73
N ASN A 151 -18.93 31.70 0.70
CA ASN A 151 -19.70 30.50 1.06
C ASN A 151 -19.71 30.09 2.55
N GLN A 152 -19.02 30.81 3.45
CA GLN A 152 -19.07 30.54 4.88
C GLN A 152 -20.47 30.79 5.47
N ARG A 153 -20.88 29.97 6.44
CA ARG A 153 -22.10 30.18 7.24
C ARG A 153 -21.85 31.15 8.40
N VAL A 154 -22.88 31.91 8.75
CA VAL A 154 -22.88 32.88 9.85
C VAL A 154 -24.20 32.74 10.60
N ALA A 155 -24.13 32.60 11.92
CA ALA A 155 -25.33 32.65 12.77
C ALA A 155 -25.63 34.12 13.11
N VAL A 156 -26.87 34.55 12.92
CA VAL A 156 -27.35 35.82 13.47
C VAL A 156 -27.92 35.57 14.85
N LEU A 157 -27.44 36.34 15.82
CA LEU A 157 -27.77 36.23 17.23
C LEU A 157 -28.40 37.54 17.72
N ARG A 158 -29.55 37.45 18.40
CA ARG A 158 -30.17 38.58 19.09
C ARG A 158 -30.15 38.33 20.60
N GLY A 159 -29.87 39.38 21.37
CA GLY A 159 -29.94 39.32 22.83
C GLY A 159 -31.41 39.29 23.28
N SER A 160 -31.85 38.22 23.93
CA SER A 160 -33.23 38.05 24.40
C SER A 160 -33.44 38.46 25.87
N GLY A 161 -32.38 38.90 26.55
CA GLY A 161 -32.41 39.47 27.90
C GLY A 161 -31.23 39.02 28.76
N ASP A 162 -31.14 39.53 29.99
CA ASP A 162 -30.18 39.01 30.98
C ASP A 162 -30.73 37.77 31.68
N ILE A 163 -29.90 36.74 31.80
CA ILE A 163 -30.15 35.54 32.59
C ILE A 163 -29.82 35.89 34.04
N ILE A 164 -30.85 36.14 34.84
CA ILE A 164 -30.74 36.51 36.24
C ILE A 164 -30.87 35.26 37.11
N ASP A 165 -29.93 35.09 38.05
CA ASP A 165 -30.00 34.12 39.13
C ASP A 165 -31.23 34.41 40.02
N PRO A 166 -32.20 33.47 40.14
CA PRO A 166 -33.43 33.71 40.89
C PRO A 166 -33.20 33.85 42.41
N ASP A 167 -32.12 33.27 42.94
CA ASP A 167 -31.81 33.27 44.38
C ASP A 167 -30.91 34.45 44.77
N THR A 168 -29.96 34.84 43.91
CA THR A 168 -29.00 35.93 44.20
C THR A 168 -29.29 37.25 43.49
N GLY A 169 -30.22 37.28 42.53
CA GLY A 169 -30.53 38.48 41.73
C GLY A 169 -29.39 38.92 40.80
N LYS A 170 -28.32 38.12 40.69
CA LYS A 170 -27.13 38.43 39.91
C LYS A 170 -27.31 38.03 38.45
N VAL A 171 -26.89 38.89 37.52
CA VAL A 171 -26.76 38.52 36.11
C VAL A 171 -25.67 37.44 35.97
N LEU A 172 -26.07 36.24 35.52
CA LEU A 172 -25.19 35.11 35.23
C LEU A 172 -24.60 35.20 33.82
N GLY A 173 -25.30 35.89 32.92
CA GLY A 173 -24.93 36.17 31.54
C GLY A 173 -26.13 36.77 30.80
N SER A 174 -26.03 36.95 29.49
CA SER A 174 -27.16 37.39 28.65
C SER A 174 -27.55 36.29 27.67
N ALA A 175 -28.85 36.04 27.52
CA ALA A 175 -29.39 35.06 26.58
C ALA A 175 -29.21 35.56 25.14
N ARG A 176 -28.76 34.67 24.24
CA ARG A 176 -28.51 34.95 22.82
C ARG A 176 -29.22 33.89 21.98
N GLU A 177 -30.17 34.32 21.15
CA GLU A 177 -31.07 33.47 20.38
C GLU A 177 -30.70 33.51 18.88
N LYS A 178 -30.64 32.35 18.20
CA LYS A 178 -30.21 32.22 16.80
C LYS A 178 -31.35 32.46 15.83
N ILE A 179 -31.66 33.74 15.57
CA ILE A 179 -32.80 34.15 14.74
C ILE A 179 -32.67 33.84 13.24
N ALA A 180 -31.46 33.58 12.73
CA ALA A 180 -31.22 33.28 11.32
C ALA A 180 -29.87 32.59 11.05
N GLU A 181 -29.77 31.93 9.89
CA GLU A 181 -28.49 31.64 9.22
C GLU A 181 -28.30 32.51 7.98
N LEU A 182 -27.05 32.92 7.74
CA LEU A 182 -26.62 33.61 6.53
C LEU A 182 -25.49 32.82 5.86
N ARG A 183 -25.36 32.95 4.53
CA ARG A 183 -24.17 32.55 3.76
C ARG A 183 -23.50 33.75 3.15
N ILE A 184 -22.23 33.98 3.47
CA ILE A 184 -21.43 35.03 2.86
C ILE A 184 -21.28 34.75 1.35
N THR A 185 -21.59 35.76 0.53
CA THR A 185 -21.50 35.71 -0.94
C THR A 185 -20.34 36.53 -1.47
N GLU A 186 -19.88 37.54 -0.73
CA GLU A 186 -18.80 38.45 -1.13
C GLU A 186 -18.10 38.99 0.12
N VAL A 187 -16.77 39.14 0.09
CA VAL A 187 -15.97 39.71 1.18
C VAL A 187 -15.14 40.87 0.66
N SER A 188 -15.16 41.97 1.39
CA SER A 188 -14.34 43.16 1.16
C SER A 188 -13.45 43.41 2.39
N GLU A 189 -12.59 44.43 2.33
CA GLU A 189 -11.70 44.78 3.43
C GLU A 189 -12.45 45.34 4.65
N GLY A 190 -13.51 46.12 4.42
CA GLY A 190 -14.30 46.75 5.49
C GLY A 190 -15.56 45.99 5.94
N PHE A 191 -16.13 45.13 5.07
CA PHE A 191 -17.41 44.45 5.31
C PHE A 191 -17.54 43.17 4.45
N SER A 192 -18.62 42.41 4.63
CA SER A 192 -19.02 41.32 3.74
C SER A 192 -20.51 41.40 3.38
N LYS A 193 -20.89 40.80 2.26
CA LYS A 193 -22.28 40.60 1.83
C LYS A 193 -22.65 39.15 2.06
N ALA A 194 -23.85 38.89 2.55
CA ALA A 194 -24.39 37.56 2.76
C ALA A 194 -25.84 37.48 2.27
N ARG A 195 -26.27 36.27 1.90
CA ARG A 195 -27.68 35.94 1.65
C ARG A 195 -28.23 35.13 2.82
N ILE A 196 -29.54 35.21 3.06
CA ILE A 196 -30.22 34.40 4.07
C ILE A 196 -30.22 32.91 3.64
N LEU A 197 -30.17 31.99 4.61
CA LEU A 197 -30.35 30.56 4.42
C LEU A 197 -31.58 30.09 5.21
N GLY A 198 -32.54 29.47 4.52
CA GLY A 198 -33.78 28.98 5.14
C GLY A 198 -34.78 30.10 5.46
N ASP A 199 -35.84 29.73 6.18
CA ASP A 199 -36.81 30.66 6.74
C ASP A 199 -36.22 31.38 7.97
N VAL A 200 -36.73 32.57 8.29
CA VAL A 200 -36.19 33.42 9.36
C VAL A 200 -37.17 33.46 10.52
N GLU A 201 -36.70 33.15 11.73
CA GLU A 201 -37.56 33.10 12.94
C GLU A 201 -37.97 34.49 13.43
N SER A 202 -37.22 35.53 13.06
CA SER A 202 -37.54 36.94 13.34
C SER A 202 -36.85 37.88 12.37
N GLU A 203 -37.51 38.98 11.99
CA GLU A 203 -36.96 39.97 11.06
C GLU A 203 -35.58 40.48 11.51
N LEU A 204 -34.62 40.47 10.58
CA LEU A 204 -33.25 40.96 10.79
C LEU A 204 -33.22 42.47 10.97
N GLN A 205 -32.42 42.95 11.92
CA GLN A 205 -32.29 44.36 12.30
C GLN A 205 -30.83 44.81 12.25
N ILE A 206 -30.62 46.10 12.01
CA ILE A 206 -29.28 46.69 12.04
C ILE A 206 -28.80 46.72 13.50
N GLY A 207 -27.62 46.16 13.76
CA GLY A 207 -27.04 46.02 15.10
C GLY A 207 -27.17 44.62 15.73
N ASP A 208 -27.98 43.73 15.14
CA ASP A 208 -27.99 42.29 15.48
C ASP A 208 -26.57 41.74 15.43
N GLU A 209 -26.23 40.84 16.36
CA GLU A 209 -24.91 40.25 16.40
C GLU A 209 -24.79 39.15 15.35
N VAL A 210 -23.61 39.01 14.76
CA VAL A 210 -23.32 37.89 13.87
C VAL A 210 -22.05 37.21 14.31
N GLU A 211 -22.15 35.91 14.59
CA GLU A 211 -21.00 35.08 14.94
C GLU A 211 -20.71 34.16 13.76
N LEU A 212 -19.46 34.18 13.26
CA LEU A 212 -19.05 33.19 12.26
C LEU A 212 -19.33 31.81 12.83
N GLU A 213 -20.10 31.02 12.10
CA GLU A 213 -20.44 29.68 12.57
C GLU A 213 -19.18 28.84 12.44
N LEU A 214 -18.52 28.61 13.59
CA LEU A 214 -17.25 27.90 13.74
C LEU A 214 -17.45 26.41 13.44
N ASN A 215 -17.73 26.13 12.16
CA ASN A 215 -17.72 24.83 11.52
C ASN A 215 -16.28 24.30 11.56
N GLN A 216 -15.91 23.80 12.75
CA GLN A 216 -14.68 23.07 13.07
C GLN A 216 -13.44 23.59 12.33
N VAL A 217 -12.88 24.71 12.83
CA VAL A 217 -11.68 25.34 12.27
C VAL A 217 -10.53 24.33 12.26
N ALA A 218 -10.27 23.75 11.09
CA ALA A 218 -9.40 22.61 10.97
C ALA A 218 -7.93 23.03 10.98
N VAL A 219 -7.14 22.31 11.78
CA VAL A 219 -5.68 22.40 11.83
C VAL A 219 -5.10 21.25 11.02
N ALA A 220 -4.27 21.57 10.03
CA ALA A 220 -3.41 20.59 9.41
C ALA A 220 -2.12 20.46 10.24
N VAL A 221 -1.75 19.23 10.59
CA VAL A 221 -0.41 18.92 11.13
C VAL A 221 0.39 18.28 9.99
N GLY A 222 1.31 19.04 9.41
CA GLY A 222 2.19 18.57 8.36
C GLY A 222 3.27 17.62 8.87
N PRO A 223 3.92 16.86 7.97
CA PRO A 223 5.12 16.11 8.32
C PRO A 223 6.23 17.09 8.71
N PHE A 224 6.92 16.82 9.82
CA PHE A 224 8.13 17.55 10.19
C PHE A 224 9.34 16.86 9.58
N LEU A 225 10.05 17.58 8.71
CA LEU A 225 11.14 17.03 7.88
C LEU A 225 12.49 17.28 8.53
N SER A 226 13.49 16.45 8.23
CA SER A 226 14.87 16.71 8.67
C SER A 226 15.47 17.95 7.97
N GLU A 227 16.63 18.43 8.43
CA GLU A 227 17.37 19.52 7.76
C GLU A 227 17.64 19.25 6.25
N ASN A 228 17.63 18.00 5.80
CA ASN A 228 17.83 17.62 4.39
C ASN A 228 16.52 17.44 3.59
N GLY A 229 15.35 17.59 4.23
CA GLY A 229 14.03 17.41 3.62
C GLY A 229 13.47 15.98 3.68
N SER A 230 14.20 15.00 4.22
CA SER A 230 13.65 13.65 4.46
C SER A 230 12.56 13.66 5.53
N ALA A 231 11.70 12.64 5.54
CA ALA A 231 10.98 12.29 6.76
C ALA A 231 11.96 11.92 7.88
N SER A 232 11.55 12.13 9.13
CA SER A 232 12.25 11.72 10.35
C SER A 232 11.25 10.95 11.23
N LEU A 233 11.69 9.87 11.88
CA LEU A 233 10.85 9.14 12.85
C LEU A 233 10.46 10.01 14.05
N ALA A 234 11.38 10.88 14.51
CA ALA A 234 11.07 11.86 15.55
C ALA A 234 10.08 12.93 15.05
N GLY A 235 10.15 13.28 13.76
CA GLY A 235 9.19 14.15 13.09
C GLY A 235 7.78 13.54 12.96
N GLU A 236 7.67 12.28 12.55
CA GLU A 236 6.39 11.56 12.51
C GLU A 236 5.79 11.42 13.92
N HIS A 237 6.62 11.11 14.92
CA HIS A 237 6.19 10.97 16.31
C HIS A 237 5.65 12.28 16.91
N ILE A 238 6.39 13.39 16.79
CA ILE A 238 5.94 14.68 17.35
C ILE A 238 4.73 15.26 16.59
N ALA A 239 4.53 14.88 15.32
CA ALA A 239 3.30 15.14 14.58
C ALA A 239 2.10 14.35 15.12
N GLU A 240 2.27 13.08 15.47
CA GLU A 240 1.22 12.30 16.16
C GLU A 240 0.87 12.89 17.54
N GLU A 241 1.85 13.28 18.34
CA GLU A 241 1.59 13.87 19.66
C GLU A 241 0.85 15.21 19.56
N ILE A 242 1.24 16.08 18.63
CA ILE A 242 0.54 17.36 18.38
C ILE A 242 -0.88 17.12 17.87
N PHE A 243 -1.08 16.17 16.97
CA PHE A 243 -2.41 15.79 16.48
C PHE A 243 -3.30 15.29 17.64
N ALA A 244 -2.78 14.40 18.50
CA ALA A 244 -3.51 13.90 19.66
C ALA A 244 -3.83 15.01 20.67
N ALA A 245 -2.88 15.91 20.95
CA ALA A 245 -3.09 17.05 21.85
C ALA A 245 -4.16 18.03 21.32
N LEU A 246 -4.24 18.23 20.00
CA LEU A 246 -5.29 19.05 19.37
C LEU A 246 -6.67 18.38 19.44
N VAL A 247 -6.77 17.08 19.12
CA VAL A 247 -8.02 16.32 19.21
C VAL A 247 -8.53 16.27 20.66
N ASN A 248 -7.65 16.07 21.64
CA ASN A 248 -7.99 16.12 23.07
C ASN A 248 -8.48 17.51 23.52
N LYS A 249 -8.17 18.57 22.77
CA LYS A 249 -8.71 19.92 22.98
C LYS A 249 -10.04 20.20 22.28
N GLY A 250 -10.62 19.23 21.57
CA GLY A 250 -11.77 19.46 20.71
C GLY A 250 -11.46 20.36 19.52
N VAL A 251 -10.17 20.57 19.20
CA VAL A 251 -9.75 21.27 17.98
C VAL A 251 -9.84 20.29 16.83
N ALA A 252 -10.52 20.70 15.76
CA ALA A 252 -10.64 19.88 14.57
C ALA A 252 -9.30 19.77 13.83
N THR A 253 -9.00 18.59 13.32
CA THR A 253 -7.71 18.27 12.69
C THR A 253 -7.92 17.60 11.33
N VAL A 254 -7.19 18.04 10.30
CA VAL A 254 -7.20 17.37 9.00
C VAL A 254 -6.45 16.04 9.10
N GLY A 255 -7.02 14.96 8.56
CA GLY A 255 -6.38 13.65 8.53
C GLY A 255 -5.13 13.64 7.64
N LEU A 256 -4.03 13.05 8.15
CA LEU A 256 -2.70 13.08 7.53
C LEU A 256 -2.67 12.72 6.03
N ALA A 257 -3.44 11.71 5.60
CA ALA A 257 -3.46 11.29 4.19
C ALA A 257 -4.00 12.37 3.21
N ALA A 258 -4.85 13.28 3.67
CA ALA A 258 -5.30 14.44 2.88
C ALA A 258 -4.23 15.53 2.82
N ILE A 259 -3.49 15.71 3.92
CA ILE A 259 -2.34 16.62 4.03
C ILE A 259 -1.22 16.15 3.09
N GLU A 260 -0.82 14.87 3.17
CA GLU A 260 0.23 14.27 2.34
C GLU A 260 -0.10 14.35 0.84
N ARG A 261 -1.35 14.07 0.46
CA ARG A 261 -1.82 14.22 -0.93
C ARG A 261 -1.71 15.66 -1.43
N SER A 262 -2.18 16.61 -0.62
CA SER A 262 -2.13 18.05 -0.97
C SER A 262 -0.70 18.60 -0.99
N LEU A 263 0.18 18.11 -0.11
CA LEU A 263 1.60 18.48 -0.10
C LEU A 263 2.34 17.87 -1.29
N ALA A 264 2.07 16.63 -1.68
CA ALA A 264 2.69 16.01 -2.86
C ALA A 264 2.31 16.77 -4.16
N GLU A 265 1.06 17.21 -4.29
CA GLU A 265 0.59 18.02 -5.42
C GLU A 265 1.31 19.38 -5.52
N LEU A 266 1.64 19.99 -4.38
CA LEU A 266 2.35 21.28 -4.28
C LEU A 266 3.88 21.13 -4.39
N GLN A 267 4.47 20.10 -3.79
CA GLN A 267 5.91 19.81 -3.89
C GLN A 267 6.33 19.44 -5.31
N ALA A 268 5.42 18.89 -6.13
CA ALA A 268 5.62 18.74 -7.57
C ALA A 268 5.73 20.09 -8.34
N GLN A 269 5.42 21.22 -7.70
CA GLN A 269 5.37 22.56 -8.31
C GLN A 269 6.35 23.57 -7.70
N SER A 270 6.81 23.39 -6.45
CA SER A 270 7.63 24.38 -5.71
C SER A 270 8.98 23.85 -5.20
N THR A 271 10.06 24.60 -5.40
CA THR A 271 11.39 24.28 -4.86
C THR A 271 11.60 24.82 -3.43
N ASN A 272 11.62 23.92 -2.46
CA ASN A 272 12.09 24.09 -1.06
C ASN A 272 11.45 25.18 -0.19
N SER A 273 10.47 25.95 -0.68
CA SER A 273 9.70 26.90 0.14
C SER A 273 8.23 26.92 -0.30
N ILE A 274 7.32 26.89 0.67
CA ILE A 274 5.88 27.01 0.42
C ILE A 274 5.54 28.50 0.48
N ASP A 275 5.25 29.09 -0.67
CA ASP A 275 4.80 30.47 -0.80
C ASP A 275 3.33 30.67 -0.33
N GLN A 276 2.88 31.93 -0.28
CA GLN A 276 1.54 32.29 0.19
C GLN A 276 0.41 31.76 -0.73
N ASP A 277 0.63 31.66 -2.04
CA ASP A 277 -0.37 31.08 -2.96
C ASP A 277 -0.43 29.56 -2.81
N SER A 278 0.71 28.90 -2.60
CA SER A 278 0.81 27.47 -2.30
C SER A 278 0.13 27.13 -0.97
N LEU A 279 0.32 27.93 0.09
CA LEU A 279 -0.46 27.83 1.32
C LEU A 279 -1.96 28.06 1.05
N SER A 280 -2.32 29.12 0.33
CA SER A 280 -3.71 29.43 0.00
C SER A 280 -4.37 28.35 -0.89
N ARG A 281 -3.62 27.56 -1.64
CA ARG A 281 -4.08 26.34 -2.31
C ARG A 281 -4.24 25.19 -1.31
N PHE A 282 -3.22 24.92 -0.50
CA PHE A 282 -3.25 23.87 0.53
C PHE A 282 -4.49 23.95 1.43
N GLY A 283 -4.80 25.14 1.96
CA GLY A 283 -5.99 25.34 2.81
C GLY A 283 -7.32 25.10 2.10
N ARG A 284 -7.40 25.38 0.79
CA ARG A 284 -8.59 25.08 -0.03
C ARG A 284 -8.74 23.59 -0.36
N LEU A 285 -7.63 22.85 -0.48
CA LEU A 285 -7.63 21.40 -0.73
C LEU A 285 -7.94 20.60 0.54
N THR A 286 -7.43 21.05 1.69
CA THR A 286 -7.54 20.35 2.98
C THR A 286 -8.68 20.81 3.88
N GLY A 287 -9.22 22.02 3.64
CA GLY A 287 -10.12 22.71 4.55
C GLY A 287 -9.44 23.33 5.78
N SER A 288 -8.11 23.27 5.90
CA SER A 288 -7.41 23.82 7.08
C SER A 288 -7.26 25.34 7.03
N MET A 289 -7.56 26.01 8.15
CA MET A 289 -7.22 27.43 8.34
C MET A 289 -5.83 27.63 8.96
N LEU A 290 -5.32 26.64 9.71
CA LEU A 290 -3.96 26.65 10.27
C LEU A 290 -3.15 25.46 9.77
N LEU A 291 -1.87 25.69 9.49
CA LEU A 291 -0.88 24.65 9.23
C LEU A 291 0.19 24.67 10.33
N VAL A 292 0.36 23.55 11.04
CA VAL A 292 1.54 23.27 11.86
C VAL A 292 2.56 22.58 10.96
N THR A 293 3.76 23.13 10.85
CA THR A 293 4.88 22.58 10.05
C THR A 293 6.21 22.97 10.70
N GLY A 294 7.34 22.42 10.26
CA GLY A 294 8.61 22.58 10.98
C GLY A 294 9.69 21.60 10.54
N THR A 295 10.89 21.77 11.12
CA THR A 295 12.07 20.93 10.86
C THR A 295 12.57 20.22 12.11
N ILE A 296 13.22 19.07 11.89
CA ILE A 296 13.81 18.19 12.89
C ILE A 296 15.33 18.16 12.70
N ASN A 297 16.04 18.74 13.65
CA ASN A 297 17.48 18.95 13.62
C ASN A 297 18.14 17.83 14.43
N GLU A 298 18.41 16.69 13.77
CA GLU A 298 19.03 15.52 14.40
C GLU A 298 20.55 15.70 14.55
N ARG A 299 21.02 15.86 15.79
CA ARG A 299 22.46 15.90 16.14
C ARG A 299 22.82 14.68 16.98
N ALA A 300 24.09 14.28 16.95
CA ALA A 300 24.59 12.99 17.49
C ALA A 300 24.21 12.65 18.95
N ASN A 301 23.83 13.64 19.78
CA ASN A 301 23.38 13.43 21.17
C ASN A 301 22.07 14.17 21.51
N SER A 302 21.37 14.76 20.53
CA SER A 302 20.19 15.61 20.75
C SER A 302 19.40 15.81 19.47
N VAL A 303 18.08 15.65 19.52
CA VAL A 303 17.18 16.10 18.46
C VAL A 303 16.46 17.37 18.93
N GLU A 304 16.39 18.38 18.06
CA GLU A 304 15.75 19.66 18.32
C GLU A 304 14.69 19.90 17.23
N ALA A 305 13.49 20.31 17.62
CA ALA A 305 12.38 20.52 16.69
C ALA A 305 12.01 22.01 16.62
N ASP A 306 12.08 22.56 15.41
CA ASP A 306 11.74 23.95 15.07
C ASP A 306 10.35 23.97 14.44
N LEU A 307 9.32 24.26 15.25
CA LEU A 307 7.92 24.21 14.83
C LEU A 307 7.36 25.62 14.62
N GLN A 308 6.52 25.76 13.60
CA GLN A 308 5.78 26.98 13.27
C GLN A 308 4.30 26.68 13.02
N VAL A 309 3.43 27.59 13.45
CA VAL A 309 2.00 27.57 13.12
C VAL A 309 1.70 28.77 12.22
N ILE A 310 1.12 28.50 11.07
CA ILE A 310 0.90 29.48 10.00
C ILE A 310 -0.61 29.63 9.75
N ASP A 311 -1.11 30.86 9.68
CA ASP A 311 -2.45 31.15 9.16
C ASP A 311 -2.44 30.96 7.64
N VAL A 312 -3.17 29.96 7.17
CA VAL A 312 -3.09 29.46 5.78
C VAL A 312 -3.71 30.45 4.78
N SER A 313 -4.49 31.43 5.25
CA SER A 313 -5.13 32.46 4.41
C SER A 313 -4.27 33.71 4.20
N SER A 314 -3.29 33.94 5.08
CA SER A 314 -2.41 35.11 5.08
C SER A 314 -0.93 34.78 4.88
N GLY A 315 -0.52 33.54 5.12
CA GLY A 315 0.88 33.15 5.21
C GLY A 315 1.57 33.62 6.50
N GLU A 316 0.84 34.22 7.44
CA GLU A 316 1.40 34.78 8.67
C GLU A 316 1.82 33.68 9.65
N ARG A 317 3.08 33.75 10.13
CA ARG A 317 3.58 32.88 11.19
C ARG A 317 3.09 33.36 12.56
N LEU A 318 2.00 32.77 13.02
CA LEU A 318 1.35 33.05 14.31
C LEU A 318 2.20 32.61 15.52
N ILE A 319 2.88 31.47 15.38
CA ILE A 319 3.67 30.83 16.42
C ILE A 319 4.98 30.35 15.80
N ALA A 320 6.08 30.56 16.51
CA ALA A 320 7.37 29.93 16.29
C ALA A 320 7.84 29.35 17.63
N VAL A 321 8.32 28.12 17.66
CA VAL A 321 8.87 27.50 18.87
C VAL A 321 9.96 26.48 18.53
N SER A 322 11.08 26.57 19.23
CA SER A 322 12.21 25.64 19.13
C SER A 322 12.41 24.94 20.47
N ALA A 323 12.42 23.61 20.51
CA ALA A 323 12.73 22.88 21.73
C ALA A 323 13.41 21.53 21.47
N PRO A 324 14.26 21.05 22.40
CA PRO A 324 14.80 19.69 22.34
C PRO A 324 13.67 18.66 22.56
N LEU A 325 13.68 17.60 21.76
CA LEU A 325 12.87 16.40 21.99
C LEU A 325 13.60 15.47 22.98
N ASP A 326 12.88 14.86 23.93
CA ASP A 326 13.49 13.92 24.87
C ASP A 326 13.65 12.52 24.27
N VAL A 327 14.57 12.42 23.30
CA VAL A 327 14.91 11.19 22.56
C VAL A 327 15.51 10.10 23.46
N LYS A 328 15.74 10.36 24.75
CA LYS A 328 16.08 9.30 25.72
C LYS A 328 14.93 8.29 25.90
N SER A 329 13.68 8.70 25.67
CA SER A 329 12.53 7.79 25.61
C SER A 329 12.55 6.90 24.36
N GLN A 330 13.02 7.40 23.21
CA GLN A 330 12.94 6.70 21.92
C GLN A 330 13.88 5.48 21.81
N LYS A 331 14.83 5.32 22.74
CA LYS A 331 15.53 4.03 22.92
C LYS A 331 14.60 2.87 23.33
N HIS A 332 13.38 3.17 23.77
CA HIS A 332 12.35 2.18 24.12
C HIS A 332 11.30 1.96 23.00
N ASP A 333 11.35 2.66 21.87
CA ASP A 333 10.55 2.28 20.68
C ASP A 333 11.17 1.07 19.94
N ALA A 334 12.38 0.63 20.35
CA ALA A 334 12.93 -0.65 19.99
C ALA A 334 12.09 -1.78 20.59
N ILE A 335 11.65 -2.72 19.74
CA ILE A 335 10.98 -3.95 20.17
C ILE A 335 11.91 -4.72 21.13
N PRO A 336 11.40 -5.22 22.28
CA PRO A 336 12.22 -5.97 23.24
C PRO A 336 12.97 -7.15 22.60
N SER A 337 14.22 -7.35 23.04
CA SER A 337 15.04 -8.49 22.60
C SER A 337 14.64 -9.82 23.26
N GLN A 338 13.92 -9.74 24.38
CA GLN A 338 13.33 -10.87 25.09
C GLN A 338 11.91 -11.11 24.56
N PHE A 339 11.55 -12.37 24.29
CA PHE A 339 10.29 -12.75 23.65
C PHE A 339 9.28 -13.27 24.68
N GLU A 340 9.06 -12.50 25.74
CA GLU A 340 8.07 -12.78 26.80
C GLU A 340 6.81 -11.92 26.59
N PHE A 341 5.68 -12.36 27.15
CA PHE A 341 4.39 -11.66 27.01
C PHE A 341 4.22 -10.52 28.01
N GLU A 342 4.01 -9.30 27.51
CA GLU A 342 3.66 -8.14 28.34
C GLU A 342 2.13 -8.06 28.53
N TYR A 343 1.65 -8.28 29.75
CA TYR A 343 0.22 -8.21 30.10
C TYR A 343 -0.24 -6.74 30.19
N LEU A 344 -1.20 -6.38 29.35
CA LEU A 344 -1.52 -4.98 29.08
C LEU A 344 -2.30 -4.28 30.20
N GLY A 345 -3.05 -5.03 31.01
CA GLY A 345 -3.87 -4.52 32.11
C GLY A 345 -3.14 -4.35 33.44
N GLU A 346 -1.89 -4.81 33.56
CA GLU A 346 -1.09 -4.65 34.79
C GLU A 346 -0.42 -3.27 34.90
N SER A 347 -0.30 -2.58 33.77
CA SER A 347 0.33 -1.27 33.65
C SER A 347 -0.71 -0.16 33.43
N ARG A 348 -0.42 1.05 33.93
CA ARG A 348 -1.20 2.27 33.60
C ARG A 348 -0.84 2.87 32.24
N SER A 349 0.19 2.35 31.57
CA SER A 349 0.64 2.75 30.25
C SER A 349 0.91 1.52 29.39
N LEU A 350 0.53 1.58 28.11
CA LEU A 350 0.85 0.55 27.14
C LEU A 350 2.38 0.29 27.07
N PRO A 351 2.80 -0.92 26.63
CA PRO A 351 4.16 -1.20 26.20
C PRO A 351 4.71 -0.08 25.29
N SER A 352 5.99 0.25 25.43
CA SER A 352 6.60 1.39 24.73
C SER A 352 6.53 1.27 23.21
N TYR A 353 6.52 0.05 22.66
CA TYR A 353 6.36 -0.18 21.22
C TYR A 353 4.93 -0.03 20.70
N LEU A 354 3.93 0.21 21.56
CA LEU A 354 2.51 0.36 21.22
C LEU A 354 1.98 1.80 21.41
N THR A 355 0.85 2.07 20.77
CA THR A 355 -0.02 3.24 20.97
C THR A 355 -1.47 2.88 20.63
N ALA A 356 -2.44 3.65 21.12
CA ALA A 356 -3.88 3.43 20.90
C ALA A 356 -4.53 4.60 20.16
N THR A 357 -5.51 4.32 19.31
CA THR A 357 -6.31 5.36 18.61
C THR A 357 -7.60 5.74 19.35
N GLY A 358 -7.84 5.18 20.54
CA GLY A 358 -9.02 5.44 21.35
C GLY A 358 -8.75 5.06 22.81
N TYR A 359 -9.67 5.44 23.70
CA TYR A 359 -9.54 5.15 25.13
C TYR A 359 -9.58 3.63 25.39
N VAL A 360 -8.71 3.17 26.28
CA VAL A 360 -8.65 1.77 26.75
C VAL A 360 -8.82 1.71 28.26
N ASP A 361 -9.54 0.70 28.73
CA ASP A 361 -9.74 0.37 30.13
C ASP A 361 -9.08 -0.97 30.44
N ALA A 362 -8.43 -1.08 31.61
CA ALA A 362 -7.92 -2.34 32.12
C ALA A 362 -9.08 -3.24 32.61
N THR A 363 -9.00 -4.53 32.28
CA THR A 363 -10.00 -5.53 32.67
C THR A 363 -9.53 -6.35 33.87
N ALA A 364 -10.47 -7.01 34.56
CA ALA A 364 -10.16 -7.89 35.69
C ALA A 364 -9.19 -9.03 35.32
N ASN A 365 -9.12 -9.41 34.04
CA ASN A 365 -8.31 -10.52 33.53
C ASN A 365 -6.87 -10.10 33.18
N ARG A 366 -6.35 -8.98 33.73
CA ARG A 366 -5.01 -8.41 33.44
C ARG A 366 -4.80 -7.98 31.98
N GLY A 367 -5.89 -7.81 31.21
CA GLY A 367 -5.87 -7.29 29.84
C GLY A 367 -6.45 -5.88 29.72
N ILE A 368 -6.65 -5.42 28.48
CA ILE A 368 -7.35 -4.16 28.18
C ILE A 368 -8.47 -4.34 27.14
N ARG A 369 -9.43 -3.43 27.18
CA ARG A 369 -10.57 -3.32 26.24
C ARG A 369 -10.72 -1.87 25.79
N PHE A 370 -11.20 -1.61 24.58
CA PHE A 370 -11.58 -0.26 24.16
C PHE A 370 -12.85 0.22 24.88
N ARG A 371 -12.82 1.44 25.41
CA ARG A 371 -13.94 2.04 26.15
C ARG A 371 -15.05 2.46 25.20
N GLY A 372 -16.30 2.15 25.58
CA GLY A 372 -17.49 2.70 24.94
C GLY A 372 -17.98 1.94 23.71
N PHE A 373 -17.55 0.68 23.52
CA PHE A 373 -18.02 -0.17 22.41
C PHE A 373 -18.75 -1.40 22.95
N GLU A 374 -20.04 -1.49 22.66
CA GLU A 374 -20.88 -2.66 22.93
C GLU A 374 -20.92 -3.62 21.73
N ARG A 375 -21.62 -4.75 21.88
CA ARG A 375 -21.62 -5.90 20.95
C ARG A 375 -22.01 -5.59 19.51
N HIS A 376 -22.60 -4.42 19.24
CA HIS A 376 -23.02 -3.99 17.91
C HIS A 376 -22.18 -2.86 17.29
N GLU A 377 -21.13 -2.39 17.99
CA GLU A 377 -20.26 -1.29 17.55
C GLU A 377 -18.86 -1.77 17.09
N GLU A 378 -18.76 -3.03 16.65
CA GLU A 378 -17.55 -3.72 16.17
C GLU A 378 -16.67 -2.89 15.21
N TYR A 379 -17.30 -2.03 14.42
CA TYR A 379 -16.67 -1.23 13.37
C TYR A 379 -16.06 0.07 13.89
N ALA A 380 -16.64 0.66 14.93
CA ALA A 380 -16.17 1.91 15.54
C ALA A 380 -15.03 1.69 16.54
N ALA A 381 -14.87 0.44 17.03
CA ALA A 381 -13.86 0.06 17.98
C ALA A 381 -12.44 0.48 17.55
N GLY A 382 -11.75 1.15 18.48
CA GLY A 382 -10.37 1.62 18.31
C GLY A 382 -9.37 0.50 18.05
N VAL A 383 -8.14 0.89 17.69
CA VAL A 383 -7.03 -0.04 17.48
C VAL A 383 -5.84 0.30 18.38
N LEU A 384 -5.19 -0.75 18.89
CA LEU A 384 -3.80 -0.69 19.29
C LEU A 384 -2.99 -0.80 17.99
N ARG A 385 -1.92 -0.04 17.87
CA ARG A 385 -0.93 -0.22 16.81
C ARG A 385 0.48 -0.16 17.37
N THR A 386 1.41 -0.80 16.69
CA THR A 386 2.83 -0.53 16.90
C THR A 386 3.16 0.91 16.51
N ARG A 387 4.11 1.52 17.23
CA ARG A 387 4.64 2.85 16.89
C ARG A 387 5.53 2.82 15.66
N LEU A 388 6.31 1.74 15.50
CA LEU A 388 6.96 1.42 14.22
C LEU A 388 5.88 1.14 13.17
N ARG A 389 6.03 1.78 12.01
CA ARG A 389 5.05 1.83 10.89
C ARG A 389 5.57 1.19 9.60
N ASP A 390 6.69 0.47 9.68
CA ASP A 390 7.46 -0.03 8.55
C ASP A 390 7.61 -1.55 8.56
N PHE A 391 6.69 -2.28 9.20
CA PHE A 391 6.77 -3.74 9.31
C PHE A 391 6.60 -4.47 7.97
N ALA A 392 6.06 -3.85 6.92
CA ALA A 392 6.16 -4.39 5.56
C ALA A 392 7.63 -4.52 5.09
N ASN A 393 8.52 -3.62 5.54
CA ASN A 393 9.94 -3.62 5.20
C ASN A 393 10.79 -4.49 6.15
N ARG A 394 10.25 -4.93 7.30
CA ARG A 394 10.99 -5.69 8.33
C ARG A 394 10.54 -7.14 8.40
N ASP A 395 11.44 -8.05 8.75
CA ASP A 395 11.04 -9.41 9.11
C ASP A 395 10.77 -9.48 10.62
N PHE A 396 9.69 -10.15 11.01
CA PHE A 396 9.20 -10.12 12.39
C PHE A 396 8.33 -11.32 12.76
N VAL A 397 8.16 -11.51 14.08
CA VAL A 397 7.06 -12.25 14.68
C VAL A 397 6.32 -11.30 15.63
N PHE A 398 4.99 -11.28 15.55
CA PHE A 398 4.13 -10.59 16.49
C PHE A 398 3.09 -11.58 17.02
N GLU A 399 2.81 -11.56 18.31
CA GLU A 399 1.84 -12.43 18.96
C GLU A 399 0.98 -11.64 19.95
N ALA A 400 -0.30 -12.01 20.03
CA ALA A 400 -1.25 -11.47 20.99
C ALA A 400 -2.09 -12.59 21.60
N LEU A 401 -2.28 -12.52 22.92
CA LEU A 401 -3.27 -13.32 23.63
C LEU A 401 -4.57 -12.52 23.71
N VAL A 402 -5.65 -13.08 23.17
CA VAL A 402 -7.00 -12.46 23.22
C VAL A 402 -7.99 -13.39 23.91
N THR A 403 -9.04 -12.81 24.49
CA THR A 403 -10.16 -13.58 25.05
C THR A 403 -11.47 -12.83 24.79
N PHE A 404 -12.55 -13.59 24.56
CA PHE A 404 -13.88 -13.06 24.30
C PHE A 404 -14.77 -13.23 25.53
N GLY A 405 -15.37 -12.14 26.01
CA GLY A 405 -16.49 -12.20 26.95
C GLY A 405 -17.85 -12.33 26.23
N PRO A 406 -18.95 -12.60 26.95
CA PRO A 406 -20.30 -12.80 26.38
C PRO A 406 -20.89 -11.60 25.61
N ASN A 407 -20.24 -10.43 25.65
CA ASN A 407 -20.67 -9.23 24.93
C ASN A 407 -19.70 -8.84 23.81
N ASP A 408 -18.80 -9.74 23.41
CA ASP A 408 -17.76 -9.47 22.43
C ASP A 408 -18.19 -10.07 21.08
N GLY A 409 -18.07 -9.28 20.01
CA GLY A 409 -18.37 -9.68 18.65
C GLY A 409 -17.14 -10.18 17.91
N VAL A 410 -16.10 -9.34 17.79
CA VAL A 410 -14.91 -9.62 16.97
C VAL A 410 -13.58 -9.15 17.59
N ALA A 411 -12.52 -9.85 17.21
CA ALA A 411 -11.12 -9.45 17.35
C ALA A 411 -10.48 -9.29 15.96
N HIS A 412 -9.49 -8.39 15.86
CA HIS A 412 -8.71 -8.14 14.66
C HIS A 412 -7.22 -8.21 14.98
N LEU A 413 -6.43 -8.86 14.10
CA LEU A 413 -4.96 -8.78 14.08
C LEU A 413 -4.52 -8.53 12.63
N GLY A 414 -3.73 -7.49 12.37
CA GLY A 414 -3.37 -7.13 11.00
C GLY A 414 -2.15 -6.24 10.83
N LEU A 415 -1.77 -6.05 9.57
CA LEU A 415 -0.70 -5.17 9.12
C LEU A 415 -1.33 -4.04 8.29
N GLY A 416 -1.03 -2.79 8.66
CA GLY A 416 -1.61 -1.58 8.05
C GLY A 416 -2.18 -0.61 9.08
N LEU A 417 -2.79 0.50 8.65
CA LEU A 417 -3.19 1.60 9.53
C LEU A 417 -4.33 1.29 10.53
N GLY A 418 -5.03 0.16 10.38
CA GLY A 418 -6.16 -0.26 11.22
C GLY A 418 -7.42 0.63 11.13
N ARG A 419 -7.43 1.65 10.26
CA ARG A 419 -8.51 2.64 10.14
C ARG A 419 -9.76 2.04 9.50
N GLN A 420 -10.94 2.24 10.08
CA GLN A 420 -12.22 1.96 9.42
C GLN A 420 -12.35 2.79 8.12
N ASP A 421 -12.89 2.22 7.04
CA ASP A 421 -13.06 2.93 5.75
C ASP A 421 -14.47 3.52 5.51
N GLY A 422 -15.33 3.45 6.53
CA GLY A 422 -16.74 3.84 6.48
C GLY A 422 -17.68 2.71 6.05
N GLN A 423 -17.17 1.57 5.55
CA GLN A 423 -17.98 0.38 5.30
C GLN A 423 -17.91 -0.59 6.49
N ALA A 424 -19.00 -1.30 6.73
CA ALA A 424 -19.01 -2.41 7.68
C ALA A 424 -18.01 -3.48 7.21
N ASN A 425 -17.29 -4.08 8.16
CA ASN A 425 -16.29 -5.15 7.96
C ASN A 425 -15.02 -4.75 7.18
N ARG A 426 -14.73 -3.46 6.97
CA ARG A 426 -13.54 -3.01 6.23
C ARG A 426 -12.68 -2.03 7.00
N ARG A 427 -11.36 -2.24 6.89
CA ARG A 427 -10.33 -1.31 7.36
C ARG A 427 -9.46 -0.91 6.16
N ALA A 428 -9.35 0.39 5.89
CA ALA A 428 -8.58 0.94 4.78
C ALA A 428 -7.10 0.60 4.92
N GLU A 429 -6.42 0.34 3.79
CA GLU A 429 -4.97 0.15 3.72
C GLU A 429 -4.45 -0.93 4.69
N THR A 430 -5.18 -2.05 4.84
CA THR A 430 -4.80 -3.16 5.74
C THR A 430 -4.98 -4.55 5.13
N VAL A 431 -4.17 -5.49 5.64
CA VAL A 431 -4.41 -6.94 5.58
C VAL A 431 -4.56 -7.45 7.01
N PHE A 432 -5.62 -8.19 7.31
CA PHE A 432 -5.91 -8.62 8.69
C PHE A 432 -6.68 -9.94 8.74
N LEU A 433 -6.50 -10.65 9.86
CA LEU A 433 -7.50 -11.59 10.34
C LEU A 433 -8.59 -10.85 11.11
N ARG A 434 -9.83 -11.26 10.89
CA ARG A 434 -10.98 -11.02 11.77
C ARG A 434 -11.44 -12.37 12.32
N ILE A 435 -11.41 -12.48 13.64
CA ILE A 435 -11.87 -13.63 14.42
C ILE A 435 -13.17 -13.19 15.10
N HIS A 436 -14.27 -13.89 14.87
CA HIS A 436 -15.50 -13.69 15.65
C HIS A 436 -15.41 -14.45 16.98
N SER A 437 -16.15 -14.02 18.01
CA SER A 437 -16.27 -14.79 19.27
C SER A 437 -17.03 -16.10 19.04
N PRO A 438 -16.91 -17.14 19.90
CA PRO A 438 -17.67 -18.38 19.74
C PRO A 438 -19.19 -18.15 19.66
N GLU A 439 -19.72 -17.21 20.45
CA GLU A 439 -21.15 -16.82 20.40
C GLU A 439 -21.54 -16.00 19.16
N HIS A 440 -20.60 -15.38 18.44
CA HIS A 440 -20.88 -14.53 17.28
C HIS A 440 -20.39 -15.18 15.98
N GLY A 441 -21.26 -15.32 14.97
CA GLY A 441 -20.84 -15.89 13.69
C GLY A 441 -20.21 -17.30 13.74
N ASP A 442 -20.48 -18.09 14.79
CA ASP A 442 -19.88 -19.43 15.03
C ASP A 442 -18.35 -19.39 15.18
N GLY A 443 -17.79 -18.31 15.74
CA GLY A 443 -16.33 -18.18 15.94
C GLY A 443 -15.52 -18.00 14.64
N LEU A 444 -16.17 -17.64 13.53
CA LEU A 444 -15.59 -17.63 12.19
C LEU A 444 -14.27 -16.84 12.11
N VAL A 445 -13.21 -17.51 11.65
CA VAL A 445 -11.90 -16.91 11.33
C VAL A 445 -11.84 -16.60 9.84
N THR A 446 -11.56 -15.33 9.53
CA THR A 446 -11.54 -14.80 8.16
C THR A 446 -10.33 -13.93 7.91
N GLN A 447 -9.68 -14.11 6.75
CA GLN A 447 -8.70 -13.17 6.22
C GLN A 447 -9.39 -12.14 5.34
N LEU A 448 -9.05 -10.86 5.55
CA LEU A 448 -9.48 -9.74 4.76
C LEU A 448 -8.26 -8.93 4.29
N GLY A 449 -8.33 -8.42 3.07
CA GLY A 449 -7.43 -7.40 2.54
C GLY A 449 -8.26 -6.26 1.95
N TRP A 450 -7.74 -5.03 1.99
CA TRP A 450 -8.47 -3.88 1.44
C TRP A 450 -8.84 -4.13 -0.03
N GLN A 451 -10.14 -3.94 -0.33
CA GLN A 451 -10.78 -4.22 -1.63
C GLN A 451 -10.75 -5.69 -2.12
N LYS A 452 -10.23 -6.66 -1.35
CA LYS A 452 -10.28 -8.09 -1.68
C LYS A 452 -11.58 -8.74 -1.18
N GLN A 453 -11.84 -9.96 -1.64
CA GLN A 453 -12.90 -10.81 -1.08
C GLN A 453 -12.45 -11.38 0.27
N GLU A 454 -13.43 -11.63 1.14
CA GLU A 454 -13.25 -12.29 2.44
C GLU A 454 -12.93 -13.78 2.23
N ILE A 455 -11.82 -14.26 2.80
CA ILE A 455 -11.42 -15.66 2.74
C ILE A 455 -11.72 -16.30 4.10
N ARG A 456 -12.60 -17.30 4.13
CA ARG A 456 -12.87 -18.10 5.34
C ARG A 456 -11.77 -19.14 5.55
N LEU A 457 -11.30 -19.26 6.79
CA LEU A 457 -10.17 -20.13 7.14
C LEU A 457 -10.59 -21.27 8.08
N GLY A 458 -11.38 -20.97 9.11
CA GLY A 458 -11.82 -21.92 10.13
C GLY A 458 -12.76 -21.27 11.15
N ASN A 459 -12.91 -21.88 12.33
CA ASN A 459 -13.82 -21.42 13.40
C ASN A 459 -13.18 -21.64 14.78
N VAL A 460 -13.10 -20.60 15.61
CA VAL A 460 -12.74 -20.70 17.04
C VAL A 460 -13.99 -21.09 17.83
N ARG A 461 -14.14 -22.40 18.11
CA ARG A 461 -15.38 -22.95 18.68
C ARG A 461 -15.48 -22.94 20.20
N GLN A 462 -14.37 -22.74 20.91
CA GLN A 462 -14.30 -22.78 22.37
C GLN A 462 -14.16 -21.38 22.95
N GLU A 463 -14.75 -21.13 24.12
CA GLU A 463 -14.39 -19.96 24.94
C GLU A 463 -13.02 -20.20 25.58
N GLY A 464 -12.14 -19.18 25.59
CA GLY A 464 -10.84 -19.34 26.21
C GLY A 464 -9.90 -18.15 26.01
N VAL A 465 -8.60 -18.44 26.04
CA VAL A 465 -7.54 -17.55 25.58
C VAL A 465 -7.03 -18.10 24.26
N HIS A 466 -7.03 -17.27 23.23
CA HIS A 466 -6.61 -17.65 21.88
C HIS A 466 -5.30 -16.94 21.54
N LEU A 467 -4.37 -17.66 20.91
CA LEU A 467 -3.09 -17.10 20.48
C LEU A 467 -3.16 -16.70 19.02
N LEU A 468 -3.13 -15.39 18.78
CA LEU A 468 -3.06 -14.81 17.44
C LEU A 468 -1.59 -14.53 17.10
N ARG A 469 -1.04 -15.17 16.06
CA ARG A 469 0.35 -14.97 15.61
C ARG A 469 0.38 -14.40 14.19
N MET A 470 1.34 -13.50 13.95
CA MET A 470 1.71 -12.99 12.64
C MET A 470 3.22 -13.16 12.42
N ILE A 471 3.62 -13.79 11.33
CA ILE A 471 5.03 -14.01 10.96
C ILE A 471 5.28 -13.39 9.59
N LYS A 472 6.24 -12.47 9.49
CA LYS A 472 6.65 -11.87 8.22
C LYS A 472 8.09 -12.23 7.89
N ARG A 473 8.31 -12.77 6.69
CA ARG A 473 9.64 -13.15 6.17
C ARG A 473 9.78 -12.76 4.69
N GLY A 474 10.63 -11.79 4.38
CA GLY A 474 10.78 -11.22 3.05
C GLY A 474 9.47 -10.63 2.54
N GLN A 475 8.91 -11.22 1.49
CA GLN A 475 7.60 -10.85 0.93
C GLN A 475 6.44 -11.74 1.41
N SER A 476 6.70 -12.74 2.24
CA SER A 476 5.66 -13.61 2.80
C SER A 476 5.17 -13.08 4.15
N LEU A 477 3.85 -13.01 4.33
CA LEU A 477 3.18 -12.71 5.58
C LEU A 477 2.24 -13.88 5.92
N VAL A 478 2.48 -14.53 7.05
CA VAL A 478 1.70 -15.66 7.58
C VAL A 478 0.89 -15.18 8.77
N PHE A 479 -0.36 -15.59 8.86
CA PHE A 479 -1.18 -15.47 10.07
C PHE A 479 -1.52 -16.87 10.58
N GLN A 480 -1.49 -17.06 11.89
CA GLN A 480 -1.94 -18.29 12.56
C GLN A 480 -2.89 -17.90 13.70
N VAL A 481 -3.92 -18.71 13.92
CA VAL A 481 -4.79 -18.68 15.11
C VAL A 481 -4.76 -20.07 15.73
N ASP A 482 -4.14 -20.13 16.90
CA ASP A 482 -4.13 -21.26 17.81
C ASP A 482 -5.38 -21.09 18.72
N PRO A 483 -6.44 -21.93 18.55
CA PRO A 483 -7.74 -21.69 19.18
C PRO A 483 -7.78 -22.03 20.68
N GLU A 484 -6.93 -22.94 21.16
CA GLU A 484 -6.96 -23.44 22.54
C GLU A 484 -5.74 -22.98 23.38
N ASN A 485 -4.74 -22.37 22.73
CA ASN A 485 -3.47 -21.94 23.31
C ASN A 485 -2.72 -23.12 23.99
N ASP A 486 -2.78 -24.30 23.38
CA ASP A 486 -2.11 -25.52 23.85
C ASP A 486 -0.82 -25.85 23.05
N GLY A 487 -0.72 -25.37 21.81
CA GLY A 487 0.50 -25.43 21.00
C GLY A 487 0.23 -25.69 19.51
N PRO A 488 1.24 -26.14 18.74
CA PRO A 488 1.04 -26.49 17.34
C PRO A 488 0.29 -27.83 17.21
N THR A 489 -0.97 -27.77 16.78
CA THR A 489 -1.92 -28.90 16.67
C THR A 489 -2.48 -29.06 15.25
N ASP A 490 -3.38 -30.04 15.05
CA ASP A 490 -4.05 -30.28 13.76
C ASP A 490 -5.27 -29.36 13.52
N ASP A 491 -5.71 -28.57 14.52
CA ASP A 491 -6.81 -27.59 14.43
C ASP A 491 -6.36 -26.12 14.30
N ASP A 492 -5.04 -25.89 14.34
CA ASP A 492 -4.35 -24.61 14.10
C ASP A 492 -4.78 -23.96 12.76
N ILE A 493 -5.26 -22.71 12.79
CA ILE A 493 -5.80 -22.04 11.60
C ILE A 493 -4.74 -21.13 10.96
N GLU A 494 -3.99 -21.64 9.98
CA GLU A 494 -2.99 -20.89 9.21
C GLU A 494 -3.54 -20.30 7.89
N THR A 495 -3.04 -19.11 7.52
CA THR A 495 -3.08 -18.59 6.14
C THR A 495 -1.79 -17.87 5.75
N ILE A 496 -1.46 -17.87 4.46
CA ILE A 496 -0.26 -17.27 3.89
C ILE A 496 -0.62 -16.26 2.80
N VAL A 497 -0.17 -15.02 2.96
CA VAL A 497 0.00 -14.04 1.87
C VAL A 497 1.43 -14.19 1.34
N PRO A 498 1.64 -14.79 0.15
CA PRO A 498 2.99 -15.18 -0.31
C PRO A 498 3.80 -14.02 -0.92
N GLU A 499 3.11 -12.97 -1.39
CA GLU A 499 3.69 -11.75 -1.95
C GLU A 499 2.90 -10.55 -1.42
N LEU A 500 3.45 -9.89 -0.40
CA LEU A 500 2.80 -8.79 0.31
C LEU A 500 2.62 -7.56 -0.59
N ASP A 501 3.63 -7.19 -1.38
CA ASP A 501 3.56 -6.09 -2.35
C ASP A 501 2.47 -6.33 -3.40
N THR A 502 2.30 -7.59 -3.87
CA THR A 502 1.30 -7.97 -4.87
C THR A 502 -0.12 -8.02 -4.29
N TYR A 503 -0.26 -8.53 -3.06
CA TYR A 503 -1.57 -8.67 -2.39
C TYR A 503 -2.07 -7.34 -1.81
N ALA A 504 -1.15 -6.51 -1.32
CA ALA A 504 -1.40 -5.29 -0.56
C ALA A 504 -0.46 -4.14 -0.97
N PRO A 505 -0.48 -3.69 -2.24
CA PRO A 505 0.44 -2.66 -2.78
C PRO A 505 0.32 -1.27 -2.14
N TYR A 506 -0.67 -1.08 -1.27
CA TYR A 506 -0.83 0.10 -0.43
C TYR A 506 0.12 0.08 0.79
N LEU A 507 0.53 -1.09 1.29
CA LEU A 507 1.46 -1.21 2.42
C LEU A 507 2.87 -0.80 2.00
N ASN A 508 3.49 0.05 2.80
CA ASN A 508 4.85 0.55 2.60
C ASN A 508 5.49 0.91 3.95
N GLY A 509 6.73 1.41 3.90
CA GLY A 509 7.53 1.79 5.07
C GLY A 509 7.00 2.95 5.94
N ARG A 510 5.78 3.46 5.73
CA ARG A 510 5.16 4.53 6.57
C ARG A 510 3.73 4.23 7.05
N ASN A 511 3.06 3.24 6.46
CA ASN A 511 1.66 2.92 6.76
C ASN A 511 1.42 1.43 7.09
N SER A 512 2.47 0.69 7.41
CA SER A 512 2.43 -0.73 7.81
C SER A 512 2.84 -0.96 9.28
N PRO A 513 2.18 -0.35 10.29
CA PRO A 513 2.27 -0.84 11.66
C PRO A 513 1.50 -2.18 11.78
N VAL A 514 1.86 -3.01 12.76
CA VAL A 514 1.00 -4.10 13.20
C VAL A 514 -0.09 -3.52 14.10
N PHE A 515 -1.34 -3.95 13.95
CA PHE A 515 -2.47 -3.49 14.73
C PHE A 515 -3.33 -4.63 15.30
N LEU A 516 -3.97 -4.33 16.43
CA LEU A 516 -4.99 -5.14 17.10
C LEU A 516 -6.24 -4.28 17.34
N GLY A 517 -7.43 -4.86 17.35
CA GLY A 517 -8.64 -4.12 17.74
C GLY A 517 -9.94 -4.91 17.63
N GLY A 518 -11.07 -4.24 17.75
CA GLY A 518 -12.38 -4.87 17.94
C GLY A 518 -12.83 -4.82 19.41
N THR A 519 -13.78 -5.66 19.77
CA THR A 519 -14.43 -5.68 21.10
C THR A 519 -13.77 -6.62 22.11
N ALA A 520 -12.99 -7.60 21.62
CA ALA A 520 -12.34 -8.61 22.46
C ALA A 520 -11.36 -8.00 23.48
N THR A 521 -11.14 -8.70 24.59
CA THR A 521 -10.13 -8.32 25.58
C THR A 521 -8.75 -8.75 25.11
N ILE A 522 -7.82 -7.80 24.97
CA ILE A 522 -6.43 -8.06 24.61
C ILE A 522 -5.66 -8.24 25.92
N LEU A 523 -5.23 -9.47 26.22
CA LEU A 523 -4.60 -9.83 27.49
C LEU A 523 -3.13 -9.42 27.52
N ALA A 524 -2.36 -9.86 26.52
CA ALA A 524 -0.94 -9.61 26.44
C ALA A 524 -0.47 -9.55 24.99
N THR A 525 0.65 -8.88 24.74
CA THR A 525 1.34 -8.89 23.45
C THR A 525 2.82 -9.17 23.59
N ARG A 526 3.43 -9.75 22.56
CA ARG A 526 4.87 -9.75 22.36
C ARG A 526 5.21 -9.57 20.90
N ALA A 527 6.35 -8.94 20.64
CA ALA A 527 6.87 -8.76 19.30
C ALA A 527 8.37 -9.08 19.29
N LYS A 528 8.88 -9.45 18.12
CA LYS A 528 10.31 -9.65 17.88
C LYS A 528 10.61 -9.28 16.44
N LEU A 529 11.50 -8.30 16.23
CA LEU A 529 12.14 -8.19 14.92
C LEU A 529 13.01 -9.43 14.73
N LEU A 530 12.83 -10.10 13.60
CA LEU A 530 13.80 -11.06 13.10
C LEU A 530 14.94 -10.22 12.54
N THR A 531 15.93 -9.94 13.40
CA THR A 531 17.20 -9.36 12.96
C THR A 531 17.72 -10.17 11.78
N GLU A 532 18.08 -9.49 10.69
CA GLU A 532 18.84 -10.12 9.61
C GLU A 532 20.02 -10.85 10.25
N ASN A 533 20.09 -12.18 10.06
CA ASN A 533 21.29 -12.93 10.42
C ASN A 533 22.44 -12.26 9.67
N THR A 534 23.41 -11.75 10.43
CA THR A 534 24.44 -10.80 9.97
C THR A 534 24.93 -11.19 8.59
N ALA A 535 24.69 -10.33 7.60
CA ALA A 535 25.11 -10.56 6.24
C ALA A 535 26.62 -10.82 6.22
N ALA A 536 27.01 -12.08 6.00
CA ALA A 536 28.38 -12.42 5.71
C ALA A 536 28.82 -11.59 4.49
N PRO A 537 30.02 -11.00 4.50
CA PRO A 537 30.42 -10.05 3.48
C PRO A 537 30.33 -10.69 2.09
N SER A 538 29.88 -9.92 1.10
CA SER A 538 29.66 -10.39 -0.26
C SER A 538 30.98 -10.74 -0.96
N SER A 539 31.48 -11.95 -0.72
CA SER A 539 32.61 -12.56 -1.42
C SER A 539 32.13 -13.76 -2.24
N SER A 540 32.48 -13.74 -3.52
CA SER A 540 32.26 -14.78 -4.52
C SER A 540 32.44 -16.23 -4.04
N GLY A 541 31.51 -17.11 -4.41
CA GLY A 541 31.80 -18.55 -4.57
C GLY A 541 31.61 -19.43 -3.35
N ALA A 542 30.84 -19.04 -2.34
CA ALA A 542 30.30 -20.01 -1.39
C ALA A 542 29.32 -20.94 -2.13
N GLU A 543 29.58 -22.25 -2.11
CA GLU A 543 28.61 -23.24 -2.56
C GLU A 543 27.37 -23.18 -1.65
N SER A 544 26.18 -23.20 -2.24
CA SER A 544 24.96 -23.36 -1.44
C SER A 544 24.91 -24.78 -0.87
N GLU A 545 24.52 -24.90 0.39
CA GLU A 545 24.29 -26.18 1.06
C GLU A 545 23.00 -26.83 0.57
N PHE A 546 22.79 -28.12 0.86
CA PHE A 546 21.54 -28.81 0.53
C PHE A 546 20.45 -28.46 1.55
N GLU A 547 19.28 -28.01 1.07
CA GLU A 547 18.12 -27.82 1.93
C GLU A 547 17.32 -29.14 2.03
N TYR A 548 17.50 -29.84 3.16
CA TYR A 548 16.77 -31.07 3.51
C TYR A 548 15.27 -30.80 3.68
N LEU A 549 14.43 -31.74 3.24
CA LEU A 549 12.97 -31.55 3.20
C LEU A 549 12.24 -32.14 4.41
N GLY A 550 12.80 -33.17 5.05
CA GLY A 550 12.18 -33.84 6.21
C GLY A 550 12.39 -33.14 7.55
N GLU A 551 13.39 -32.25 7.67
CA GLU A 551 13.67 -31.51 8.92
C GLU A 551 12.85 -30.22 9.10
N PRO A 552 12.85 -29.24 8.18
CA PRO A 552 12.18 -27.96 8.41
C PRO A 552 10.66 -28.07 8.27
N ALA A 553 9.92 -27.35 9.13
CA ALA A 553 8.46 -27.30 9.08
C ALA A 553 7.92 -26.85 7.70
N SER A 554 8.63 -25.92 7.05
CA SER A 554 8.32 -25.38 5.71
C SER A 554 9.34 -25.81 4.65
N PHE A 555 8.89 -25.96 3.40
CA PHE A 555 9.77 -26.11 2.23
C PHE A 555 10.83 -24.99 2.11
N PRO A 556 11.95 -25.27 1.43
CA PRO A 556 12.84 -24.27 0.82
C PRO A 556 12.06 -23.15 0.13
N LYS A 557 12.53 -21.90 0.27
CA LYS A 557 11.79 -20.71 -0.20
C LYS A 557 11.43 -20.77 -1.70
N TYR A 558 12.27 -21.43 -2.51
CA TYR A 558 12.02 -21.57 -3.94
C TYR A 558 10.98 -22.65 -4.29
N LEU A 559 10.60 -23.56 -3.37
CA LEU A 559 9.64 -24.65 -3.59
C LEU A 559 8.23 -24.38 -3.06
N THR A 560 7.27 -25.10 -3.63
CA THR A 560 5.87 -25.19 -3.22
C THR A 560 5.27 -26.52 -3.68
N THR A 561 4.17 -26.96 -3.08
CA THR A 561 3.40 -28.13 -3.53
C THR A 561 1.90 -27.89 -3.35
N SER A 562 1.09 -28.74 -3.99
CA SER A 562 -0.34 -28.89 -3.69
C SER A 562 -0.69 -30.34 -3.36
N ALA A 563 0.30 -31.15 -2.98
CA ALA A 563 0.15 -32.57 -2.70
C ALA A 563 0.33 -32.85 -1.21
N THR A 564 -0.45 -33.78 -0.65
CA THR A 564 -0.27 -34.26 0.71
C THR A 564 1.08 -34.97 0.83
N LEU A 565 1.82 -34.68 1.90
CA LEU A 565 3.16 -35.24 2.11
C LEU A 565 3.22 -36.14 3.34
N GLN A 566 4.29 -36.91 3.43
CA GLN A 566 4.72 -37.65 4.60
C GLN A 566 6.23 -37.45 4.78
N ARG A 567 6.65 -36.95 5.93
CA ARG A 567 8.06 -36.97 6.35
C ARG A 567 8.50 -38.42 6.58
N THR A 568 9.75 -38.73 6.32
CA THR A 568 10.28 -40.10 6.37
C THR A 568 11.49 -40.23 7.30
N PRO A 569 11.90 -41.45 7.70
CA PRO A 569 13.08 -41.67 8.54
C PRO A 569 14.39 -41.18 7.92
N GLU A 570 14.46 -41.04 6.60
CA GLU A 570 15.64 -40.62 5.84
C GLU A 570 15.77 -39.09 5.74
N ASN A 571 15.18 -38.35 6.68
CA ASN A 571 15.05 -36.88 6.70
C ASN A 571 14.55 -36.27 5.38
N GLY A 572 13.68 -37.01 4.66
CA GLY A 572 13.05 -36.59 3.41
C GLY A 572 11.53 -36.49 3.48
N VAL A 573 10.92 -36.28 2.31
CA VAL A 573 9.46 -36.30 2.11
C VAL A 573 9.03 -37.22 0.98
N ARG A 574 7.94 -37.96 1.21
CA ARG A 574 7.17 -38.73 0.22
C ARG A 574 5.85 -38.05 -0.09
N ILE A 575 5.30 -38.31 -1.27
CA ILE A 575 3.99 -37.81 -1.70
C ILE A 575 2.92 -38.86 -1.38
N ARG A 576 1.95 -38.53 -0.53
CA ARG A 576 0.92 -39.46 -0.02
C ARG A 576 -0.21 -39.69 -1.03
N GLY A 577 -0.70 -40.93 -1.08
CA GLY A 577 -1.96 -41.29 -1.74
C GLY A 577 -1.90 -42.44 -2.75
N PHE A 578 -0.74 -43.05 -2.99
CA PHE A 578 -0.49 -43.87 -4.18
C PHE A 578 0.07 -45.26 -3.86
N SER A 579 -0.32 -46.25 -4.67
CA SER A 579 0.27 -47.59 -4.74
C SER A 579 1.16 -47.71 -5.97
N LYS A 580 2.01 -48.75 -6.04
CA LYS A 580 3.05 -49.01 -7.07
C LYS A 580 2.58 -49.15 -8.54
N HIS A 581 1.33 -48.84 -8.81
CA HIS A 581 0.67 -48.97 -10.11
C HIS A 581 0.02 -47.63 -10.56
N ASN A 582 -0.03 -46.62 -9.68
CA ASN A 582 -0.67 -45.32 -9.90
C ASN A 582 0.32 -44.14 -9.76
N ASP A 583 1.63 -44.36 -9.87
CA ASP A 583 2.74 -43.40 -9.76
C ASP A 583 2.56 -42.11 -10.61
N PHE A 584 1.75 -42.18 -11.67
CA PHE A 584 1.43 -41.07 -12.58
C PHE A 584 0.35 -40.12 -12.05
N GLU A 585 -0.32 -40.49 -10.95
CA GLU A 585 -1.30 -39.66 -10.23
C GLU A 585 -0.68 -38.95 -9.03
N ALA A 586 0.56 -39.31 -8.69
CA ALA A 586 1.37 -38.58 -7.72
C ALA A 586 1.43 -37.09 -8.10
N GLY A 587 1.04 -36.26 -7.12
CA GLY A 587 1.18 -34.82 -7.18
C GLY A 587 2.65 -34.38 -7.27
N ILE A 588 2.89 -33.07 -7.35
CA ILE A 588 4.24 -32.54 -7.59
C ILE A 588 4.65 -31.51 -6.54
N ILE A 589 5.92 -31.60 -6.16
CA ILE A 589 6.69 -30.50 -5.58
C ILE A 589 7.26 -29.71 -6.75
N ARG A 590 7.21 -28.39 -6.73
CA ARG A 590 7.69 -27.55 -7.84
C ARG A 590 8.24 -26.20 -7.38
N THR A 591 8.99 -25.53 -8.23
CA THR A 591 9.44 -24.17 -7.94
C THR A 591 8.28 -23.15 -8.01
N ARG A 592 8.38 -22.10 -7.21
CA ARG A 592 7.46 -20.94 -7.23
C ARG A 592 7.64 -20.10 -8.50
N SER A 593 8.89 -19.84 -8.90
CA SER A 593 9.20 -19.27 -10.23
C SER A 593 8.83 -20.27 -11.34
N ARG A 594 8.31 -19.74 -12.46
CA ARG A 594 7.70 -20.50 -13.58
C ARG A 594 8.36 -20.18 -14.93
N ASP A 595 9.57 -19.65 -14.88
CA ASP A 595 10.29 -19.01 -15.98
C ASP A 595 11.73 -19.53 -16.14
N PHE A 596 12.05 -20.72 -15.62
CA PHE A 596 13.41 -21.29 -15.65
C PHE A 596 13.92 -21.59 -17.07
N ILE A 597 13.06 -21.61 -18.09
CA ILE A 597 13.51 -21.59 -19.50
C ILE A 597 14.38 -20.36 -19.83
N ARG A 598 14.23 -19.26 -19.07
CA ARG A 598 14.96 -17.98 -19.23
C ARG A 598 16.12 -17.79 -18.26
N ARG A 599 16.39 -18.76 -17.38
CA ARG A 599 17.39 -18.65 -16.31
C ARG A 599 18.46 -19.71 -16.49
N ASN A 600 19.72 -19.34 -16.27
CA ASN A 600 20.77 -20.31 -16.07
C ASN A 600 20.68 -20.83 -14.62
N PHE A 601 20.76 -22.14 -14.40
CA PHE A 601 20.66 -22.74 -13.07
C PHE A 601 21.38 -24.08 -12.97
N VAL A 602 21.77 -24.44 -11.75
CA VAL A 602 22.01 -25.82 -11.31
C VAL A 602 20.91 -26.17 -10.31
N PHE A 603 20.23 -27.28 -10.50
CA PHE A 603 19.20 -27.78 -9.58
C PHE A 603 19.50 -29.24 -9.24
N ASP A 604 19.94 -29.45 -8.00
CA ASP A 604 20.29 -30.76 -7.46
C ASP A 604 19.13 -31.30 -6.62
N VAL A 605 18.86 -32.60 -6.74
CA VAL A 605 17.83 -33.32 -5.98
C VAL A 605 18.43 -34.62 -5.46
N LEU A 606 18.40 -34.81 -4.14
CA LEU A 606 18.72 -36.09 -3.51
C LEU A 606 17.43 -36.92 -3.38
N VAL A 607 17.43 -38.12 -3.96
CA VAL A 607 16.31 -39.06 -3.93
C VAL A 607 16.76 -40.41 -3.40
N THR A 608 15.92 -41.07 -2.58
CA THR A 608 16.13 -42.46 -2.18
C THR A 608 14.87 -43.30 -2.39
N PHE A 609 15.05 -44.56 -2.77
CA PHE A 609 13.98 -45.51 -3.01
C PHE A 609 13.93 -46.55 -1.90
N GLY A 610 12.83 -46.57 -1.16
CA GLY A 610 12.54 -47.61 -0.17
C GLY A 610 11.88 -48.83 -0.80
N PRO A 611 11.76 -49.97 -0.06
CA PRO A 611 11.23 -51.22 -0.59
C PRO A 611 9.85 -51.08 -1.24
N GLY A 612 9.84 -51.08 -2.58
CA GLY A 612 8.61 -50.97 -3.35
C GLY A 612 8.14 -49.58 -3.74
N ASP A 613 9.00 -48.57 -3.72
CA ASP A 613 8.80 -47.39 -4.58
C ASP A 613 8.91 -47.81 -6.05
N GLY A 614 8.17 -47.16 -6.95
CA GLY A 614 8.20 -47.44 -8.40
C GLY A 614 9.04 -46.42 -9.17
N VAL A 615 8.50 -45.22 -9.37
CA VAL A 615 9.08 -44.21 -10.27
C VAL A 615 9.09 -42.80 -9.66
N THR A 616 10.23 -42.13 -9.75
CA THR A 616 10.41 -40.69 -9.52
C THR A 616 10.56 -39.94 -10.86
N HIS A 617 10.11 -38.68 -10.89
CA HIS A 617 10.11 -37.80 -12.05
C HIS A 617 10.72 -36.45 -11.64
N ILE A 618 11.79 -35.99 -12.31
CA ILE A 618 12.42 -34.68 -12.04
C ILE A 618 12.65 -33.95 -13.36
N GLY A 619 12.26 -32.68 -13.46
CA GLY A 619 12.37 -31.94 -14.72
C GLY A 619 11.89 -30.50 -14.72
N ILE A 620 11.68 -29.96 -15.92
CA ILE A 620 11.21 -28.60 -16.19
C ILE A 620 9.92 -28.62 -17.00
N GLY A 621 8.92 -27.84 -16.58
CA GLY A 621 7.58 -27.81 -17.17
C GLY A 621 6.48 -27.93 -16.13
N LEU A 622 5.24 -28.15 -16.56
CA LEU A 622 4.07 -28.13 -15.66
C LEU A 622 3.96 -29.34 -14.72
N GLY A 623 4.64 -30.46 -15.02
CA GLY A 623 4.66 -31.68 -14.18
C GLY A 623 3.34 -32.45 -14.04
N GLY A 624 2.23 -31.95 -14.60
CA GLY A 624 0.91 -32.61 -14.59
C GLY A 624 0.84 -33.88 -15.43
N LYS A 625 -0.24 -34.64 -15.33
CA LYS A 625 -0.55 -35.83 -16.17
C LYS A 625 -1.13 -35.37 -17.52
N ASP A 626 -0.79 -36.06 -18.61
CA ASP A 626 -1.31 -35.75 -19.96
C ASP A 626 -2.45 -36.68 -20.43
N GLY A 627 -2.87 -37.62 -19.58
CA GLY A 627 -3.84 -38.67 -19.88
C GLY A 627 -3.20 -39.99 -20.31
N SER A 628 -1.94 -39.98 -20.76
CA SER A 628 -1.16 -41.21 -20.94
C SER A 628 -0.66 -41.74 -19.59
N ALA A 629 -0.29 -43.02 -19.58
CA ALA A 629 0.37 -43.65 -18.44
C ALA A 629 1.88 -43.34 -18.35
N ASN A 630 2.46 -42.55 -19.25
CA ASN A 630 3.94 -42.45 -19.34
C ASN A 630 4.51 -41.03 -19.51
N ARG A 631 3.70 -39.98 -19.68
CA ARG A 631 4.19 -38.63 -19.97
C ARG A 631 3.66 -37.57 -19.01
N ARG A 632 4.47 -36.54 -18.77
CA ARG A 632 4.10 -35.35 -18.00
C ARG A 632 3.85 -34.17 -18.94
N ALA A 633 2.79 -33.41 -18.64
CA ALA A 633 2.21 -32.44 -19.54
C ALA A 633 3.13 -31.23 -19.77
N HIS A 634 3.36 -30.85 -21.04
CA HIS A 634 4.21 -29.72 -21.45
C HIS A 634 5.54 -29.67 -20.68
N SER A 635 6.23 -30.81 -20.56
CA SER A 635 7.40 -30.98 -19.70
C SER A 635 8.53 -31.76 -20.39
N VAL A 636 9.76 -31.48 -19.95
CA VAL A 636 10.98 -32.24 -20.22
C VAL A 636 11.52 -32.72 -18.88
N PHE A 637 11.73 -34.02 -18.72
CA PHE A 637 12.05 -34.61 -17.42
C PHE A 637 12.83 -35.91 -17.56
N VAL A 638 13.60 -36.23 -16.54
CA VAL A 638 14.10 -37.58 -16.32
C VAL A 638 13.07 -38.35 -15.50
N ARG A 639 12.80 -39.57 -15.97
CA ARG A 639 12.17 -40.64 -15.22
C ARG A 639 13.27 -41.47 -14.58
N PHE A 640 13.19 -41.65 -13.28
CA PHE A 640 14.12 -42.39 -12.45
C PHE A 640 13.35 -43.56 -11.82
N HIS A 641 13.58 -44.78 -12.31
CA HIS A 641 13.02 -46.01 -11.73
C HIS A 641 13.78 -46.42 -10.46
N SER A 642 13.10 -47.03 -9.50
CA SER A 642 13.78 -47.71 -8.39
C SER A 642 14.51 -48.99 -8.88
N PRO A 643 15.55 -49.47 -8.18
CA PRO A 643 16.24 -50.71 -8.54
C PRO A 643 15.28 -51.91 -8.67
N ASP A 644 14.31 -52.02 -7.75
CA ASP A 644 13.28 -53.08 -7.73
C ASP A 644 12.25 -53.00 -8.88
N HIS A 645 12.21 -51.89 -9.64
CA HIS A 645 11.14 -51.62 -10.61
C HIS A 645 11.68 -51.29 -12.00
N GLY A 646 11.78 -52.28 -12.88
CA GLY A 646 12.27 -52.05 -14.25
C GLY A 646 13.78 -51.83 -14.30
N ASP A 647 14.53 -52.55 -13.45
CA ASP A 647 16.00 -52.62 -13.43
C ASP A 647 16.68 -51.25 -13.23
N GLY A 648 16.06 -50.37 -12.43
CA GLY A 648 16.61 -49.04 -12.14
C GLY A 648 16.75 -48.11 -13.34
N ALA A 649 16.08 -48.40 -14.47
CA ALA A 649 16.25 -47.66 -15.71
C ALA A 649 15.98 -46.15 -15.59
N VAL A 650 16.95 -45.33 -15.96
CA VAL A 650 16.86 -43.87 -15.97
C VAL A 650 16.74 -43.36 -17.40
N THR A 651 15.65 -42.65 -17.68
CA THR A 651 15.20 -42.30 -19.04
C THR A 651 14.89 -40.81 -19.13
N GLN A 652 15.39 -40.11 -20.15
CA GLN A 652 14.91 -38.77 -20.50
C GLN A 652 13.64 -38.87 -21.35
N LEU A 653 12.61 -38.10 -20.97
CA LEU A 653 11.39 -37.93 -21.73
C LEU A 653 11.12 -36.44 -22.02
N GLY A 654 10.51 -36.20 -23.17
CA GLY A 654 9.90 -34.91 -23.52
C GLY A 654 8.53 -35.13 -24.15
N TRP A 655 7.61 -34.19 -23.96
CA TRP A 655 6.29 -34.23 -24.62
C TRP A 655 6.43 -34.46 -26.13
N GLU A 656 5.70 -35.45 -26.66
CA GLU A 656 5.73 -35.93 -28.05
C GLU A 656 7.09 -36.42 -28.59
N LYS A 657 8.15 -36.52 -27.77
CA LYS A 657 9.44 -37.08 -28.18
C LYS A 657 9.48 -38.61 -28.01
N ARG A 658 10.55 -39.22 -28.54
CA ARG A 658 10.93 -40.57 -28.16
C ARG A 658 11.69 -40.53 -26.84
N ASP A 659 11.46 -41.53 -26.03
CA ASP A 659 12.13 -41.75 -24.76
C ASP A 659 13.60 -42.15 -25.02
N VAL A 660 14.54 -41.65 -24.21
CA VAL A 660 15.98 -41.90 -24.36
C VAL A 660 16.52 -42.46 -23.07
N SER A 661 16.94 -43.73 -23.07
CA SER A 661 17.62 -44.34 -21.92
C SER A 661 18.98 -43.66 -21.72
N ILE A 662 19.30 -43.32 -20.48
CA ILE A 662 20.55 -42.63 -20.08
C ILE A 662 21.47 -43.63 -19.38
N GLY A 663 20.93 -44.42 -18.44
CA GLY A 663 21.65 -45.44 -17.67
C GLY A 663 20.69 -46.22 -16.76
N ASN A 664 21.24 -46.98 -15.82
CA ASN A 664 20.49 -47.82 -14.88
C ASN A 664 21.09 -47.68 -13.47
N VAL A 665 20.25 -47.71 -12.43
CA VAL A 665 20.68 -47.65 -11.01
C VAL A 665 20.34 -48.96 -10.31
N HIS A 666 21.35 -49.82 -10.15
CA HIS A 666 21.15 -51.20 -9.68
C HIS A 666 21.22 -51.37 -8.16
N GLN A 667 21.65 -50.36 -7.40
CA GLN A 667 21.80 -50.42 -5.93
C GLN A 667 20.77 -49.50 -5.23
N PRO A 668 20.23 -49.89 -4.06
CA PRO A 668 19.42 -48.99 -3.22
C PRO A 668 20.33 -48.02 -2.45
N GLY A 669 20.08 -46.72 -2.55
CA GLY A 669 20.88 -45.70 -1.89
C GLY A 669 20.22 -44.33 -1.85
N VAL A 670 21.00 -43.29 -1.56
CA VAL A 670 20.65 -41.92 -1.92
C VAL A 670 21.34 -41.63 -3.24
N HIS A 671 20.57 -41.17 -4.22
CA HIS A 671 21.04 -40.87 -5.56
C HIS A 671 20.93 -39.36 -5.79
N LEU A 672 21.91 -38.77 -6.49
CA LEU A 672 21.87 -37.37 -6.88
C LEU A 672 21.44 -37.25 -8.33
N LEU A 673 20.36 -36.52 -8.58
CA LEU A 673 20.04 -36.01 -9.92
C LEU A 673 20.30 -34.51 -9.97
N ARG A 674 21.12 -34.09 -10.94
CA ARG A 674 21.48 -32.70 -11.20
C ARG A 674 20.95 -32.26 -12.57
N MET A 675 20.24 -31.14 -12.59
CA MET A 675 19.86 -30.42 -13.81
C MET A 675 20.75 -29.20 -13.99
N ILE A 676 21.46 -29.08 -15.11
CA ILE A 676 22.26 -27.89 -15.45
C ILE A 676 21.66 -27.21 -16.68
N LYS A 677 21.19 -25.97 -16.54
CA LYS A 677 20.81 -25.11 -17.66
C LYS A 677 21.79 -23.97 -17.82
N ASP A 678 22.43 -23.88 -18.99
CA ASP A 678 23.17 -22.73 -19.45
C ASP A 678 22.74 -22.32 -20.86
N GLY A 679 22.39 -21.05 -21.04
CA GLY A 679 21.88 -20.50 -22.29
C GLY A 679 20.64 -21.25 -22.75
N ASP A 680 20.65 -21.75 -23.99
CA ASP A 680 19.55 -22.54 -24.54
C ASP A 680 19.68 -24.05 -24.23
N SER A 681 20.83 -24.52 -23.73
CA SER A 681 21.08 -25.93 -23.37
C SER A 681 20.40 -26.37 -22.07
N LEU A 682 20.21 -27.68 -21.89
CA LEU A 682 19.86 -28.33 -20.61
C LEU A 682 20.52 -29.71 -20.54
N ALA A 683 21.35 -29.93 -19.53
CA ALA A 683 21.90 -31.23 -19.18
C ALA A 683 21.14 -31.84 -17.98
N PHE A 684 21.04 -33.17 -17.98
CA PHE A 684 20.68 -33.98 -16.83
C PHE A 684 21.86 -34.91 -16.52
N GLN A 685 22.39 -34.83 -15.30
CA GLN A 685 23.43 -35.71 -14.77
C GLN A 685 22.82 -36.53 -13.63
N VAL A 686 23.19 -37.81 -13.52
CA VAL A 686 22.78 -38.69 -12.42
C VAL A 686 24.00 -39.43 -11.90
N ASP A 687 24.20 -39.29 -10.59
CA ASP A 687 25.18 -39.98 -9.76
C ASP A 687 24.42 -41.10 -9.00
N PRO A 688 24.65 -42.38 -9.35
CA PRO A 688 23.89 -43.51 -8.82
C PRO A 688 24.12 -43.84 -7.35
N GLU A 689 25.22 -43.40 -6.71
CA GLU A 689 25.54 -43.77 -5.32
C GLU A 689 25.76 -42.55 -4.40
N ASN A 690 25.69 -41.33 -4.97
CA ASN A 690 26.03 -40.07 -4.33
C ASN A 690 27.45 -40.10 -3.72
N ASP A 691 28.39 -40.74 -4.43
CA ASP A 691 29.79 -40.86 -4.00
C ASP A 691 30.73 -39.85 -4.70
N GLY A 692 30.22 -39.14 -5.71
CA GLY A 692 30.93 -38.08 -6.43
C GLY A 692 31.20 -38.47 -7.89
N PRO A 693 32.10 -37.73 -8.59
CA PRO A 693 32.33 -37.97 -10.01
C PRO A 693 33.04 -39.31 -10.27
N THR A 694 32.30 -40.29 -10.80
CA THR A 694 32.73 -41.69 -11.01
C THR A 694 32.63 -42.13 -12.48
N ASN A 695 32.71 -43.44 -12.77
CA ASN A 695 32.62 -43.98 -14.14
C ASN A 695 31.23 -44.53 -14.49
N ASP A 696 30.36 -44.65 -13.49
CA ASP A 696 28.98 -45.11 -13.54
C ASP A 696 27.96 -43.96 -13.45
N ASP A 697 28.42 -42.74 -13.14
CA ASP A 697 27.79 -41.48 -13.55
C ASP A 697 27.27 -41.54 -15.00
N PHE A 698 26.08 -40.99 -15.25
CA PHE A 698 25.58 -40.82 -16.62
C PHE A 698 24.89 -39.47 -16.88
N GLU A 699 25.22 -38.88 -18.04
CA GLU A 699 24.75 -37.57 -18.48
C GLU A 699 23.98 -37.66 -19.80
N THR A 700 22.97 -36.80 -19.97
CA THR A 700 22.40 -36.49 -21.28
C THR A 700 22.17 -34.99 -21.45
N VAL A 701 22.31 -34.48 -22.67
CA VAL A 701 22.28 -33.04 -22.98
C VAL A 701 21.32 -32.74 -24.12
N ILE A 702 20.42 -31.78 -23.89
CA ILE A 702 19.54 -31.16 -24.87
C ILE A 702 20.19 -29.81 -25.26
N PRO A 703 20.92 -29.71 -26.39
CA PRO A 703 21.69 -28.51 -26.72
C PRO A 703 20.83 -27.30 -27.13
N ASP A 704 19.57 -27.54 -27.51
CA ASP A 704 18.57 -26.52 -27.83
C ASP A 704 17.24 -26.90 -27.16
N LEU A 705 17.01 -26.41 -25.94
CA LEU A 705 15.78 -26.68 -25.19
C LEU A 705 14.57 -25.92 -25.77
N GLU A 706 14.75 -24.74 -26.37
CA GLU A 706 13.65 -23.99 -26.99
C GLU A 706 13.11 -24.74 -28.22
N GLY A 707 13.99 -25.29 -29.07
CA GLY A 707 13.62 -26.13 -30.23
C GLY A 707 13.23 -27.56 -29.88
N TYR A 708 13.82 -28.16 -28.83
CA TYR A 708 13.39 -29.47 -28.34
C TYR A 708 11.99 -29.39 -27.70
N ALA A 709 11.73 -28.36 -26.89
CA ALA A 709 10.51 -28.21 -26.11
C ALA A 709 9.82 -26.85 -26.33
N PRO A 710 9.32 -26.55 -27.55
CA PRO A 710 8.75 -25.24 -27.90
C PRO A 710 7.42 -24.90 -27.20
N TYR A 711 6.92 -25.80 -26.36
CA TYR A 711 5.82 -25.56 -25.43
C TYR A 711 6.27 -24.89 -24.12
N LEU A 712 7.57 -24.96 -23.76
CA LEU A 712 8.13 -24.27 -22.59
C LEU A 712 8.31 -22.78 -22.87
N ASN A 713 7.90 -21.95 -21.92
CA ASN A 713 7.98 -20.50 -21.98
C ASN A 713 8.05 -19.90 -20.56
N GLY A 714 8.23 -18.58 -20.48
CA GLY A 714 8.39 -17.85 -19.23
C GLY A 714 7.18 -17.83 -18.27
N LYS A 715 6.09 -18.55 -18.57
CA LYS A 715 4.90 -18.69 -17.71
C LYS A 715 4.63 -20.15 -17.29
N ASN A 716 5.29 -21.15 -17.89
CA ASN A 716 5.00 -22.58 -17.66
C ASN A 716 6.23 -23.48 -17.50
N SER A 717 7.39 -22.91 -17.20
CA SER A 717 8.65 -23.63 -16.94
C SER A 717 9.12 -23.49 -15.47
N PRO A 718 8.35 -23.96 -14.47
CA PRO A 718 8.92 -24.27 -13.17
C PRO A 718 9.78 -25.54 -13.27
N LEU A 719 10.67 -25.75 -12.30
CA LEU A 719 11.28 -27.07 -12.07
C LEU A 719 10.33 -27.88 -11.18
N PHE A 720 10.26 -29.20 -11.34
CA PHE A 720 9.37 -30.06 -10.57
C PHE A 720 9.98 -31.41 -10.22
N ILE A 721 9.44 -32.00 -9.15
CA ILE A 721 9.74 -33.31 -8.60
C ILE A 721 8.41 -34.01 -8.29
N GLY A 722 8.26 -35.28 -8.60
CA GLY A 722 7.07 -36.07 -8.23
C GLY A 722 7.25 -37.57 -8.46
N GLY A 723 6.23 -38.36 -8.12
CA GLY A 723 6.33 -39.83 -8.10
C GLY A 723 6.38 -40.40 -6.68
N THR A 724 6.93 -41.60 -6.52
CA THR A 724 6.84 -42.37 -5.25
C THR A 724 8.09 -42.31 -4.37
N GLY A 725 9.26 -42.01 -4.93
CA GLY A 725 10.52 -41.99 -4.18
C GLY A 725 10.55 -40.92 -3.09
N THR A 726 11.46 -41.10 -2.14
CA THR A 726 11.68 -40.18 -1.03
C THR A 726 12.60 -39.06 -1.46
N ILE A 727 12.13 -37.81 -1.40
CA ILE A 727 12.94 -36.64 -1.76
C ILE A 727 13.61 -36.14 -0.48
N VAL A 728 14.91 -36.38 -0.35
CA VAL A 728 15.70 -36.15 0.86
C VAL A 728 16.01 -34.65 1.00
N ALA A 729 16.65 -34.08 -0.02
CA ALA A 729 17.05 -32.67 -0.05
C ALA A 729 17.01 -32.12 -1.47
N THR A 730 17.01 -30.79 -1.58
CA THR A 730 17.17 -30.09 -2.86
C THR A 730 18.12 -28.92 -2.71
N ARG A 731 18.74 -28.50 -3.81
CA ARG A 731 19.57 -27.29 -3.88
C ARG A 731 19.34 -26.59 -5.21
N LEU A 732 19.10 -25.29 -5.19
CA LEU A 732 18.91 -24.46 -6.38
C LEU A 732 19.91 -23.30 -6.43
N THR A 733 20.86 -23.38 -7.35
CA THR A 733 21.83 -22.32 -7.63
C THR A 733 21.45 -21.62 -8.92
N LEU A 734 21.10 -20.34 -8.87
CA LEU A 734 20.98 -19.52 -10.07
C LEU A 734 22.39 -19.13 -10.55
N MET A 735 22.75 -19.51 -11.77
CA MET A 735 24.05 -19.18 -12.34
C MET A 735 24.05 -17.75 -12.92
N PRO A 736 25.16 -16.99 -12.82
CA PRO A 736 25.26 -15.62 -13.33
C PRO A 736 25.36 -15.59 -14.86
N GLY A 737 24.25 -15.87 -15.54
CA GLY A 737 24.12 -15.64 -16.97
C GLY A 737 24.07 -14.14 -17.27
N SER A 738 24.82 -13.67 -18.27
CA SER A 738 24.59 -12.35 -18.87
C SER A 738 23.12 -12.26 -19.30
N PRO A 739 22.33 -11.28 -18.82
CA PRO A 739 20.91 -11.20 -19.17
C PRO A 739 20.76 -11.09 -20.69
N ARG A 740 20.21 -12.15 -21.31
CA ARG A 740 20.12 -12.37 -22.78
C ARG A 740 19.66 -11.08 -23.44
N GLN A 741 20.59 -10.32 -24.04
CA GLN A 741 20.31 -8.94 -24.49
C GLN A 741 19.07 -8.94 -25.37
N ALA A 742 18.06 -8.15 -24.98
CA ALA A 742 16.83 -8.05 -25.74
C ALA A 742 17.15 -7.60 -27.17
N LYS A 743 16.94 -8.51 -28.13
CA LYS A 743 17.38 -8.39 -29.53
C LYS A 743 17.06 -6.98 -30.05
N PRO A 744 18.07 -6.16 -30.46
CA PRO A 744 17.94 -4.71 -30.48
C PRO A 744 16.72 -4.22 -31.26
N THR A 745 15.78 -3.56 -30.57
CA THR A 745 14.59 -2.99 -31.20
C THR A 745 14.95 -1.62 -31.75
N ALA A 746 14.90 -1.47 -33.07
CA ALA A 746 15.43 -0.30 -33.76
C ALA A 746 14.58 0.97 -33.56
N SER A 747 15.29 2.06 -33.26
CA SER A 747 14.97 3.50 -33.38
C SER A 747 13.57 4.04 -33.00
N ALA A 748 13.55 5.18 -32.32
CA ALA A 748 12.32 5.84 -31.90
C ALA A 748 11.60 6.56 -33.05
N ILE A 749 10.26 6.47 -33.05
CA ILE A 749 9.33 7.31 -33.81
C ILE A 749 8.38 7.95 -32.78
N PRO A 750 7.99 9.24 -32.91
CA PRO A 750 7.39 10.01 -31.80
C PRO A 750 6.16 9.37 -31.16
N ASN A 751 6.16 9.28 -29.83
CA ASN A 751 5.06 8.75 -29.02
C ASN A 751 4.13 9.88 -28.53
N HIS A 752 3.12 10.24 -29.33
CA HIS A 752 1.84 10.74 -28.80
C HIS A 752 0.72 10.28 -29.75
N PHE A 753 0.15 9.11 -29.45
CA PHE A 753 -1.02 8.56 -30.13
C PHE A 753 -2.10 8.22 -29.09
N GLU A 754 -3.11 9.07 -29.04
CA GLU A 754 -4.31 8.93 -28.20
C GLU A 754 -5.27 7.88 -28.79
N TYR A 755 -6.32 7.56 -28.03
CA TYR A 755 -7.40 6.68 -28.48
C TYR A 755 -8.40 7.43 -29.36
N ASN A 756 -8.77 6.84 -30.49
CA ASN A 756 -9.83 7.39 -31.34
C ASN A 756 -11.18 6.86 -30.83
N TYR A 757 -11.88 7.67 -30.03
CA TYR A 757 -13.23 7.37 -29.57
C TYR A 757 -14.20 7.36 -30.75
N LEU A 758 -14.87 6.24 -30.99
CA LEU A 758 -15.65 6.03 -32.20
C LEU A 758 -16.96 6.82 -32.18
N GLY A 759 -17.47 7.17 -30.99
CA GLY A 759 -18.69 7.95 -30.78
C GLY A 759 -18.55 9.46 -31.01
N ASP A 760 -17.34 10.03 -30.90
CA ASP A 760 -17.13 11.49 -30.92
C ASP A 760 -17.25 12.12 -32.32
N SER A 761 -16.63 11.49 -33.33
CA SER A 761 -16.60 11.98 -34.72
C SER A 761 -17.71 11.35 -35.56
N SER A 762 -18.48 12.15 -36.31
CA SER A 762 -19.60 11.66 -37.15
C SER A 762 -19.20 10.59 -38.17
N SER A 763 -17.96 10.60 -38.65
CA SER A 763 -17.29 9.53 -39.40
C SER A 763 -16.38 8.67 -38.53
N LEU A 764 -16.18 7.42 -38.91
CA LEU A 764 -15.15 6.55 -38.31
C LEU A 764 -13.73 7.12 -38.55
N PRO A 765 -12.74 6.79 -37.71
CA PRO A 765 -11.33 7.14 -37.92
C PRO A 765 -10.85 6.69 -39.31
N GLY A 766 -10.06 7.53 -39.99
CA GLY A 766 -9.73 7.36 -41.42
C GLY A 766 -8.95 6.10 -41.82
N TYR A 767 -8.55 5.24 -40.88
CA TYR A 767 -8.00 3.91 -41.16
C TYR A 767 -9.06 2.79 -41.12
N LEU A 768 -10.30 3.09 -40.70
CA LEU A 768 -11.43 2.17 -40.58
C LEU A 768 -12.53 2.44 -41.63
N THR A 769 -13.34 1.43 -41.89
CA THR A 769 -14.51 1.46 -42.76
C THR A 769 -15.55 0.44 -42.31
N THR A 770 -16.81 0.61 -42.71
CA THR A 770 -17.85 -0.41 -42.56
C THR A 770 -18.93 -0.25 -43.62
N SER A 771 -19.55 -1.36 -44.02
CA SER A 771 -20.77 -1.38 -44.82
C SER A 771 -22.04 -1.56 -43.97
N ALA A 772 -21.90 -1.62 -42.65
CA ALA A 772 -23.00 -1.86 -41.73
C ALA A 772 -23.56 -0.56 -41.14
N ALA A 773 -24.89 -0.53 -40.93
CA ALA A 773 -25.51 0.53 -40.14
C ALA A 773 -25.09 0.39 -38.67
N PHE A 774 -24.62 1.48 -38.07
CA PHE A 774 -24.31 1.57 -36.65
C PHE A 774 -24.93 2.83 -36.03
N ARG A 775 -25.14 2.79 -34.72
CA ARG A 775 -25.53 3.93 -33.90
C ARG A 775 -24.41 4.30 -32.94
N ARG A 776 -24.40 5.56 -32.50
CA ARG A 776 -23.52 6.06 -31.44
C ARG A 776 -24.14 5.75 -30.08
N THR A 777 -23.31 5.63 -29.06
CA THR A 777 -23.75 5.27 -27.70
C THR A 777 -23.27 6.31 -26.67
N PRO A 778 -23.90 6.40 -25.48
CA PRO A 778 -23.51 7.35 -24.44
C PRO A 778 -22.05 7.20 -23.97
N GLU A 779 -21.50 6.00 -24.07
CA GLU A 779 -20.13 5.64 -23.66
C GLU A 779 -19.07 6.12 -24.68
N ARG A 780 -19.41 7.08 -25.55
CA ARG A 780 -18.59 7.60 -26.66
C ARG A 780 -18.12 6.50 -27.62
N GLY A 781 -18.94 5.45 -27.77
CA GLY A 781 -18.70 4.33 -28.66
C GLY A 781 -19.67 4.25 -29.84
N VAL A 782 -19.55 3.14 -30.58
CA VAL A 782 -20.46 2.71 -31.65
C VAL A 782 -20.93 1.28 -31.44
N ARG A 783 -22.14 1.00 -31.90
CA ARG A 783 -22.79 -0.32 -31.84
C ARG A 783 -23.62 -0.55 -33.10
N PHE A 784 -23.58 -1.77 -33.66
CA PHE A 784 -24.33 -2.08 -34.88
C PHE A 784 -25.85 -2.04 -34.65
N SER A 785 -26.57 -1.56 -35.66
CA SER A 785 -28.02 -1.44 -35.63
C SER A 785 -28.69 -2.79 -36.00
N GLY A 786 -29.85 -3.06 -35.41
CA GLY A 786 -30.70 -4.20 -35.79
C GLY A 786 -30.22 -5.59 -35.33
N HIS A 787 -29.25 -5.69 -34.42
CA HIS A 787 -28.84 -6.97 -33.83
C HIS A 787 -29.63 -7.24 -32.54
N SER A 788 -30.10 -8.47 -32.35
CA SER A 788 -30.68 -8.98 -31.10
C SER A 788 -29.70 -9.90 -30.38
N LYS A 789 -29.99 -10.24 -29.11
CA LYS A 789 -29.23 -11.24 -28.32
C LYS A 789 -29.01 -12.58 -29.03
N SER A 790 -29.90 -12.98 -29.94
CA SER A 790 -29.78 -14.25 -30.68
C SER A 790 -28.89 -14.18 -31.93
N ASP A 791 -28.42 -12.99 -32.33
CA ASP A 791 -27.69 -12.78 -33.59
C ASP A 791 -26.30 -12.16 -33.37
N ASP A 792 -25.59 -12.64 -32.34
CA ASP A 792 -24.18 -12.32 -32.00
C ASP A 792 -23.20 -12.38 -33.19
N PHE A 793 -23.59 -13.08 -34.25
CA PHE A 793 -22.76 -13.35 -35.42
C PHE A 793 -23.12 -12.53 -36.67
N GLY A 794 -24.03 -11.56 -36.60
CA GLY A 794 -24.38 -10.71 -37.75
C GLY A 794 -23.18 -10.23 -38.58
N ASP A 795 -23.36 -10.12 -39.91
CA ASP A 795 -22.30 -9.75 -40.88
C ASP A 795 -21.80 -8.29 -40.75
N SER A 796 -22.25 -7.59 -39.72
CA SER A 796 -21.83 -6.23 -39.42
C SER A 796 -20.47 -6.23 -38.74
N VAL A 797 -19.47 -5.73 -39.47
CA VAL A 797 -18.11 -5.50 -38.98
C VAL A 797 -17.60 -4.13 -39.39
N ILE A 798 -16.81 -3.52 -38.52
CA ILE A 798 -15.90 -2.43 -38.85
C ILE A 798 -14.56 -3.08 -39.20
N GLN A 799 -13.93 -2.66 -40.29
CA GLN A 799 -12.66 -3.21 -40.79
C GLN A 799 -11.65 -2.10 -41.06
N THR A 800 -10.36 -2.42 -41.09
CA THR A 800 -9.36 -1.51 -41.65
C THR A 800 -9.47 -1.38 -43.17
N LEU A 801 -9.14 -0.19 -43.71
CA LEU A 801 -9.03 0.01 -45.16
C LEU A 801 -7.90 -0.83 -45.78
N ALA A 802 -6.76 -0.92 -45.08
CA ALA A 802 -5.66 -1.83 -45.43
C ALA A 802 -6.04 -3.29 -45.14
N ARG A 803 -5.61 -4.22 -46.01
CA ARG A 803 -6.04 -5.64 -46.05
C ARG A 803 -4.88 -6.64 -46.01
N ASP A 804 -3.70 -6.16 -45.66
CA ASP A 804 -2.40 -6.81 -45.75
C ASP A 804 -1.73 -6.91 -44.36
N PHE A 805 -2.50 -6.90 -43.27
CA PHE A 805 -1.93 -7.00 -41.91
C PHE A 805 -1.33 -8.38 -41.60
N ILE A 806 -1.54 -9.41 -42.45
CA ILE A 806 -0.74 -10.63 -42.39
C ILE A 806 0.76 -10.37 -42.68
N ASP A 807 1.07 -9.35 -43.49
CA ASP A 807 2.42 -9.00 -43.92
C ASP A 807 3.04 -7.85 -43.10
N ARG A 808 2.23 -7.17 -42.26
CA ARG A 808 2.69 -6.07 -41.39
C ARG A 808 2.97 -6.53 -39.96
N ASN A 809 3.82 -5.78 -39.26
CA ASN A 809 3.92 -5.82 -37.80
C ASN A 809 3.06 -4.69 -37.21
N PHE A 810 2.36 -4.94 -36.09
CA PHE A 810 1.44 -3.94 -35.51
C PHE A 810 1.13 -4.17 -34.03
N VAL A 811 0.64 -3.12 -33.37
CA VAL A 811 -0.17 -3.17 -32.15
C VAL A 811 -1.52 -2.52 -32.47
N PHE A 812 -2.61 -3.20 -32.16
CA PHE A 812 -3.97 -2.70 -32.32
C PHE A 812 -4.72 -2.85 -31.00
N GLU A 813 -5.09 -1.72 -30.41
CA GLU A 813 -5.77 -1.60 -29.12
C GLU A 813 -7.22 -1.19 -29.35
N VAL A 814 -8.13 -1.87 -28.64
CA VAL A 814 -9.58 -1.70 -28.75
C VAL A 814 -10.16 -1.61 -27.34
N LEU A 815 -10.91 -0.54 -27.08
CA LEU A 815 -11.74 -0.43 -25.88
C LEU A 815 -13.17 -0.88 -26.23
N CYS A 816 -13.71 -1.85 -25.51
CA CYS A 816 -15.10 -2.32 -25.68
C CYS A 816 -15.82 -2.46 -24.33
N THR A 817 -17.15 -2.41 -24.35
CA THR A 817 -17.99 -2.56 -23.16
C THR A 817 -19.30 -3.29 -23.52
N PHE A 818 -19.93 -3.90 -22.52
CA PHE A 818 -21.13 -4.72 -22.69
C PHE A 818 -22.29 -4.16 -21.86
N GLY A 819 -23.38 -3.79 -22.53
CA GLY A 819 -24.66 -3.57 -21.89
C GLY A 819 -25.40 -4.87 -21.55
N PRO A 820 -26.54 -4.81 -20.84
CA PRO A 820 -27.32 -5.99 -20.45
C PRO A 820 -27.91 -6.80 -21.61
N ASP A 821 -27.86 -6.29 -22.84
CA ASP A 821 -28.42 -6.88 -24.07
C ASP A 821 -27.34 -7.31 -25.08
N ASP A 822 -26.13 -7.54 -24.59
CA ASP A 822 -24.93 -7.78 -25.39
C ASP A 822 -24.45 -9.20 -25.08
N GLY A 823 -24.11 -10.00 -26.11
CA GLY A 823 -23.75 -11.42 -25.96
C GLY A 823 -22.30 -11.74 -26.28
N ALA A 824 -21.74 -11.13 -27.33
CA ALA A 824 -20.32 -11.24 -27.66
C ALA A 824 -19.77 -10.06 -28.50
N ALA A 825 -18.49 -9.74 -28.30
CA ALA A 825 -17.67 -8.95 -29.20
C ALA A 825 -16.68 -9.85 -29.96
N HIS A 826 -16.30 -9.43 -31.17
CA HIS A 826 -15.42 -10.16 -32.08
C HIS A 826 -14.29 -9.23 -32.53
N ILE A 827 -13.03 -9.59 -32.26
CA ILE A 827 -11.85 -8.75 -32.55
C ILE A 827 -10.77 -9.64 -33.18
N GLY A 828 -10.28 -9.28 -34.37
CA GLY A 828 -9.34 -10.16 -35.09
C GLY A 828 -8.78 -9.65 -36.42
N LEU A 829 -8.21 -10.59 -37.16
CA LEU A 829 -7.51 -10.44 -38.44
C LEU A 829 -8.18 -11.36 -39.47
N GLY A 830 -8.64 -10.81 -40.60
CA GLY A 830 -9.35 -11.54 -41.64
C GLY A 830 -10.63 -10.85 -42.12
N THR A 831 -11.45 -11.53 -42.91
CA THR A 831 -12.61 -10.90 -43.55
C THR A 831 -13.74 -10.50 -42.60
N GLY A 832 -13.83 -11.10 -41.40
CA GLY A 832 -14.85 -10.79 -40.40
C GLY A 832 -16.30 -11.17 -40.75
N ARG A 833 -16.56 -11.68 -41.96
CA ARG A 833 -17.90 -12.11 -42.44
C ARG A 833 -18.31 -13.46 -41.85
N LYS A 834 -19.61 -13.77 -41.75
CA LYS A 834 -20.09 -15.14 -41.47
C LYS A 834 -19.57 -16.10 -42.55
N ASP A 835 -19.27 -17.35 -42.19
CA ASP A 835 -19.01 -18.43 -43.16
C ASP A 835 -20.26 -19.29 -43.44
N GLY A 836 -21.44 -18.78 -43.05
CA GLY A 836 -22.71 -19.52 -43.07
C GLY A 836 -22.96 -20.33 -41.80
N SER A 837 -21.95 -20.59 -40.96
CA SER A 837 -22.18 -21.20 -39.64
C SER A 837 -22.66 -20.19 -38.60
N ALA A 838 -23.32 -20.68 -37.56
CA ALA A 838 -23.82 -19.89 -36.45
C ALA A 838 -22.74 -19.41 -35.46
N SER A 839 -21.44 -19.65 -35.72
CA SER A 839 -20.37 -19.33 -34.75
C SER A 839 -19.03 -18.87 -35.32
N ARG A 840 -18.75 -19.06 -36.63
CA ARG A 840 -17.44 -18.77 -37.22
C ARG A 840 -17.47 -17.57 -38.17
N ARG A 841 -16.31 -16.94 -38.32
CA ARG A 841 -16.06 -15.92 -39.35
C ARG A 841 -15.17 -16.51 -40.45
N ALA A 842 -15.54 -16.28 -41.71
CA ALA A 842 -14.83 -16.77 -42.89
C ALA A 842 -13.41 -16.19 -42.97
N GLU A 843 -12.44 -17.02 -43.34
CA GLU A 843 -11.04 -16.60 -43.59
C GLU A 843 -10.47 -15.70 -42.48
N SER A 844 -10.75 -16.02 -41.21
CA SER A 844 -10.47 -15.12 -40.07
C SER A 844 -9.85 -15.83 -38.87
N VAL A 845 -8.97 -15.12 -38.16
CA VAL A 845 -8.41 -15.45 -36.85
C VAL A 845 -8.80 -14.35 -35.87
N PHE A 846 -9.48 -14.71 -34.79
CA PHE A 846 -10.08 -13.72 -33.89
C PHE A 846 -10.23 -14.26 -32.47
N ILE A 847 -10.44 -13.37 -31.51
CA ILE A 847 -11.06 -13.74 -30.25
C ILE A 847 -12.56 -13.43 -30.31
N ARG A 848 -13.37 -14.35 -29.77
CA ARG A 848 -14.73 -14.08 -29.32
C ARG A 848 -14.65 -13.78 -27.84
N PHE A 849 -15.22 -12.66 -27.45
CA PHE A 849 -15.25 -12.14 -26.09
C PHE A 849 -16.72 -12.08 -25.68
N HIS A 850 -17.17 -13.05 -24.89
CA HIS A 850 -18.55 -13.03 -24.38
C HIS A 850 -18.75 -11.94 -23.33
N SER A 851 -19.95 -11.38 -23.24
CA SER A 851 -20.29 -10.45 -22.17
C SER A 851 -20.23 -11.14 -20.80
N PRO A 852 -19.98 -10.43 -19.69
CA PRO A 852 -19.96 -11.04 -18.35
C PRO A 852 -21.26 -11.77 -17.96
N ASP A 853 -22.40 -11.35 -18.53
CA ASP A 853 -23.72 -11.97 -18.32
C ASP A 853 -23.99 -13.19 -19.22
N GLN A 854 -23.12 -13.51 -20.18
CA GLN A 854 -23.26 -14.64 -21.10
C GLN A 854 -22.03 -15.56 -21.02
N SER A 855 -22.24 -16.88 -20.90
CA SER A 855 -21.15 -17.88 -20.86
C SER A 855 -20.04 -17.58 -19.82
N ASP A 856 -20.38 -16.96 -18.69
CA ASP A 856 -19.42 -16.54 -17.64
C ASP A 856 -18.27 -15.64 -18.20
N GLY A 857 -18.57 -14.80 -19.20
CA GLY A 857 -17.60 -13.90 -19.82
C GLY A 857 -16.46 -14.60 -20.57
N GLN A 858 -16.65 -15.84 -21.03
CA GLN A 858 -15.60 -16.67 -21.61
C GLN A 858 -14.91 -16.00 -22.82
N LEU A 859 -13.56 -16.02 -22.80
CA LEU A 859 -12.72 -15.67 -23.94
C LEU A 859 -12.34 -16.92 -24.72
N LEU A 860 -12.69 -16.93 -26.01
CA LEU A 860 -12.38 -17.99 -26.96
C LEU A 860 -11.47 -17.46 -28.05
N ARG A 861 -10.39 -18.18 -28.36
CA ARG A 861 -9.57 -17.99 -29.56
C ARG A 861 -10.12 -18.87 -30.67
N LEU A 862 -10.41 -18.25 -31.82
CA LEU A 862 -10.95 -18.93 -33.00
C LEU A 862 -10.03 -18.74 -34.22
N GLY A 863 -10.07 -19.75 -35.09
CA GLY A 863 -9.62 -19.67 -36.47
C GLY A 863 -10.64 -20.36 -37.37
N TRP A 864 -10.77 -19.89 -38.61
CA TRP A 864 -11.63 -20.56 -39.59
C TRP A 864 -11.24 -22.03 -39.75
N GLN A 865 -12.24 -22.92 -39.68
CA GLN A 865 -12.11 -24.38 -39.65
C GLN A 865 -11.24 -24.97 -38.50
N LYS A 866 -10.96 -24.22 -37.43
CA LYS A 866 -10.31 -24.72 -36.20
C LYS A 866 -11.33 -24.92 -35.06
N PRO A 867 -11.04 -25.72 -34.03
CA PRO A 867 -11.83 -25.74 -32.80
C PRO A 867 -11.68 -24.41 -32.03
N ASP A 868 -12.74 -24.00 -31.33
CA ASP A 868 -12.71 -22.87 -30.40
C ASP A 868 -11.83 -23.25 -29.19
N VAL A 869 -10.88 -22.38 -28.80
CA VAL A 869 -9.96 -22.63 -27.68
C VAL A 869 -10.17 -21.57 -26.58
N ALA A 870 -10.72 -21.98 -25.44
CA ALA A 870 -10.83 -21.10 -24.27
C ALA A 870 -9.46 -20.75 -23.69
N PHE A 871 -9.28 -19.50 -23.28
CA PHE A 871 -8.05 -19.03 -22.64
C PHE A 871 -8.26 -18.11 -21.41
N GLY A 872 -9.51 -17.92 -20.98
CA GLY A 872 -9.87 -17.23 -19.74
C GLY A 872 -11.33 -16.76 -19.72
N ASN A 873 -11.70 -16.01 -18.69
CA ASN A 873 -13.06 -15.52 -18.44
C ASN A 873 -13.01 -14.08 -17.91
N VAL A 874 -13.89 -13.21 -18.41
CA VAL A 874 -14.00 -11.80 -18.01
C VAL A 874 -15.30 -11.60 -17.23
N ARG A 875 -15.20 -11.68 -15.90
CA ARG A 875 -16.37 -11.62 -15.00
C ARG A 875 -16.76 -10.22 -14.53
N GLN A 876 -15.83 -9.26 -14.57
CA GLN A 876 -16.12 -7.88 -14.21
C GLN A 876 -16.87 -7.14 -15.33
N LYS A 877 -17.74 -6.19 -14.99
CA LYS A 877 -18.44 -5.33 -15.96
C LYS A 877 -17.75 -3.97 -16.03
N GLY A 878 -17.48 -3.48 -17.24
CA GLY A 878 -16.85 -2.17 -17.42
C GLY A 878 -16.45 -1.93 -18.87
N ILE A 879 -15.45 -1.08 -19.06
CA ILE A 879 -14.68 -1.03 -20.31
C ILE A 879 -13.57 -2.08 -20.20
N HIS A 880 -13.24 -2.76 -21.30
CA HIS A 880 -12.19 -3.75 -21.37
C HIS A 880 -11.22 -3.39 -22.49
N LEU A 881 -9.92 -3.62 -22.28
CA LEU A 881 -8.90 -3.35 -23.28
C LEU A 881 -8.45 -4.65 -23.94
N VAL A 882 -8.75 -4.77 -25.23
CA VAL A 882 -8.22 -5.85 -26.08
C VAL A 882 -7.06 -5.32 -26.90
N ARG A 883 -5.90 -5.96 -26.78
CA ARG A 883 -4.67 -5.62 -27.51
C ARG A 883 -4.23 -6.80 -28.40
N MET A 884 -4.27 -6.60 -29.71
CA MET A 884 -3.62 -7.48 -30.68
C MET A 884 -2.19 -7.00 -30.92
N ILE A 885 -1.20 -7.89 -30.81
CA ILE A 885 0.21 -7.61 -31.13
C ILE A 885 0.67 -8.61 -32.18
N LYS A 886 1.11 -8.13 -33.35
CA LYS A 886 1.72 -8.97 -34.38
C LYS A 886 3.17 -8.59 -34.62
N LYS A 887 4.07 -9.58 -34.58
CA LYS A 887 5.51 -9.46 -34.87
C LYS A 887 5.97 -10.67 -35.67
N GLY A 888 6.44 -10.46 -36.90
CA GLY A 888 6.75 -11.56 -37.82
C GLY A 888 5.51 -12.40 -38.11
N ASP A 889 5.63 -13.73 -37.97
CA ASP A 889 4.50 -14.67 -38.07
C ASP A 889 3.80 -14.94 -36.73
N THR A 890 4.19 -14.26 -35.64
CA THR A 890 3.54 -14.40 -34.33
C THR A 890 2.44 -13.36 -34.14
N LEU A 891 1.24 -13.80 -33.75
CA LEU A 891 0.12 -12.97 -33.30
C LEU A 891 -0.27 -13.31 -31.86
N THR A 892 -0.25 -12.32 -31.00
CA THR A 892 -0.69 -12.39 -29.61
C THR A 892 -1.97 -11.57 -29.44
N PHE A 893 -2.94 -12.13 -28.71
CA PHE A 893 -4.06 -11.39 -28.15
C PHE A 893 -3.84 -11.26 -26.64
N GLN A 894 -3.97 -10.04 -26.13
CA GLN A 894 -4.08 -9.73 -24.70
C GLN A 894 -5.45 -9.11 -24.43
N VAL A 895 -6.02 -9.41 -23.27
CA VAL A 895 -7.24 -8.77 -22.75
C VAL A 895 -6.98 -8.37 -21.30
N ASP A 896 -7.08 -7.07 -21.06
CA ASP A 896 -7.06 -6.38 -19.77
C ASP A 896 -8.53 -6.19 -19.34
N PRO A 897 -9.03 -6.97 -18.36
CA PRO A 897 -10.40 -6.86 -17.85
C PRO A 897 -10.56 -5.58 -17.03
N GLY A 898 -11.55 -4.75 -17.33
CA GLY A 898 -11.80 -3.52 -16.58
C GLY A 898 -10.98 -2.31 -17.06
N ASN A 899 -9.93 -2.51 -17.88
CA ASN A 899 -8.99 -1.46 -18.25
C ASN A 899 -8.38 -0.83 -16.98
N ASP A 900 -8.01 -1.68 -16.00
CA ASP A 900 -7.43 -1.25 -14.73
C ASP A 900 -5.88 -1.21 -14.79
N GLY A 901 -5.30 -1.78 -15.84
CA GLY A 901 -3.88 -1.72 -16.16
C GLY A 901 -3.28 -3.10 -16.26
N LYS A 902 -1.99 -3.23 -15.92
CA LYS A 902 -1.29 -4.51 -15.99
C LYS A 902 -1.49 -5.30 -14.69
N THR A 903 -2.60 -6.00 -14.57
CA THR A 903 -3.05 -6.72 -13.38
C THR A 903 -2.86 -8.24 -13.49
N SER A 904 -3.21 -8.98 -12.43
CA SER A 904 -3.01 -10.44 -12.36
C SER A 904 -4.01 -11.24 -13.21
N ASP A 905 -5.13 -10.63 -13.57
CA ASP A 905 -6.16 -11.18 -14.46
C ASP A 905 -6.00 -10.75 -15.94
N ASP A 906 -4.85 -10.17 -16.32
CA ASP A 906 -4.40 -10.05 -17.72
C ASP A 906 -4.46 -11.42 -18.44
N LEU A 907 -5.36 -11.57 -19.41
CA LEU A 907 -5.54 -12.81 -20.18
C LEU A 907 -4.77 -12.73 -21.51
N GLU A 908 -3.99 -13.77 -21.84
CA GLU A 908 -3.13 -13.78 -23.03
C GLU A 908 -3.21 -15.10 -23.80
N THR A 909 -3.25 -15.03 -25.13
CA THR A 909 -3.09 -16.19 -26.01
C THR A 909 -2.25 -15.86 -27.24
N VAL A 910 -1.42 -16.83 -27.67
CA VAL A 910 -0.42 -16.65 -28.73
C VAL A 910 -0.65 -17.64 -29.86
N ILE A 911 -0.38 -17.20 -31.09
CA ILE A 911 -0.31 -18.02 -32.31
C ILE A 911 1.07 -17.75 -32.92
N SER A 912 2.02 -18.66 -32.70
CA SER A 912 3.44 -18.44 -33.05
C SER A 912 3.74 -18.56 -34.56
N GLU A 913 2.98 -19.41 -35.26
CA GLU A 913 3.08 -19.68 -36.71
C GLU A 913 1.75 -19.31 -37.39
N LEU A 914 1.41 -18.01 -37.44
CA LEU A 914 0.12 -17.51 -37.93
C LEU A 914 -0.21 -17.97 -39.35
N ARG A 915 0.72 -17.94 -40.31
CA ARG A 915 0.45 -18.40 -41.69
C ARG A 915 0.20 -19.89 -41.79
N LYS A 916 0.73 -20.69 -40.86
CA LYS A 916 0.49 -22.14 -40.76
C LYS A 916 -0.83 -22.44 -40.03
N PHE A 917 -1.17 -21.64 -39.02
CA PHE A 917 -2.46 -21.71 -38.32
C PHE A 917 -3.63 -21.28 -39.23
N ALA A 918 -3.41 -20.27 -40.05
CA ALA A 918 -4.39 -19.61 -40.91
C ALA A 918 -3.88 -19.40 -42.35
N PRO A 919 -3.65 -20.48 -43.11
CA PRO A 919 -3.08 -20.41 -44.48
C PRO A 919 -4.00 -19.75 -45.52
N TYR A 920 -5.23 -19.43 -45.15
CA TYR A 920 -6.17 -18.63 -45.93
C TYR A 920 -5.86 -17.12 -45.86
N LEU A 921 -5.14 -16.63 -44.85
CA LEU A 921 -4.79 -15.21 -44.72
C LEU A 921 -3.66 -14.83 -45.68
N ASN A 922 -3.90 -13.82 -46.51
CA ASN A 922 -2.99 -13.27 -47.50
C ASN A 922 -3.14 -11.73 -47.58
N SER A 923 -2.31 -11.10 -48.42
CA SER A 923 -2.24 -9.63 -48.56
C SER A 923 -3.53 -8.95 -49.07
N LYS A 924 -4.56 -9.72 -49.46
CA LYS A 924 -5.83 -9.20 -50.01
C LYS A 924 -7.04 -9.37 -49.08
N ASN A 925 -6.96 -10.25 -48.08
CA ASN A 925 -8.09 -10.64 -47.22
C ASN A 925 -7.78 -10.58 -45.70
N SER A 926 -6.69 -9.92 -45.31
CA SER A 926 -6.28 -9.76 -43.90
C SER A 926 -6.35 -8.31 -43.38
N PRO A 927 -7.52 -7.64 -43.41
CA PRO A 927 -7.74 -6.44 -42.61
C PRO A 927 -7.87 -6.83 -41.12
N LEU A 928 -7.70 -5.85 -40.23
CA LEU A 928 -8.16 -5.97 -38.84
C LEU A 928 -9.67 -5.72 -38.81
N PHE A 929 -10.42 -6.43 -37.96
CA PHE A 929 -11.88 -6.27 -37.87
C PHE A 929 -12.41 -6.31 -36.44
N LEU A 930 -13.56 -5.66 -36.28
CA LEU A 930 -14.34 -5.49 -35.05
C LEU A 930 -15.82 -5.80 -35.35
N GLY A 931 -16.49 -6.60 -34.53
CA GLY A 931 -17.88 -7.03 -34.75
C GLY A 931 -18.58 -7.52 -33.49
N GLY A 932 -19.85 -7.94 -33.63
CA GLY A 932 -20.66 -8.49 -32.54
C GLY A 932 -21.69 -7.50 -31.97
N THR A 933 -22.27 -7.85 -30.82
CA THR A 933 -23.38 -7.13 -30.17
C THR A 933 -22.92 -6.10 -29.14
N GLY A 934 -21.69 -6.21 -28.64
CA GLY A 934 -21.07 -5.27 -27.71
C GLY A 934 -20.80 -3.88 -28.29
N THR A 935 -20.54 -2.92 -27.41
CA THR A 935 -20.24 -1.52 -27.77
C THR A 935 -18.73 -1.32 -27.93
N ILE A 936 -18.28 -0.84 -29.10
CA ILE A 936 -16.88 -0.52 -29.34
C ILE A 936 -16.66 0.96 -29.03
N VAL A 937 -15.95 1.24 -27.94
CA VAL A 937 -15.73 2.60 -27.40
C VAL A 937 -14.68 3.34 -28.22
N ALA A 938 -13.47 2.78 -28.33
CA ALA A 938 -12.36 3.45 -28.99
C ALA A 938 -11.38 2.47 -29.65
N THR A 939 -10.60 2.96 -30.61
CA THR A 939 -9.54 2.19 -31.27
C THR A 939 -8.24 2.96 -31.41
N LYS A 940 -7.13 2.23 -31.44
CA LYS A 940 -5.78 2.77 -31.61
C LYS A 940 -4.92 1.77 -32.37
N LEU A 941 -4.30 2.21 -33.46
CA LEU A 941 -3.46 1.38 -34.33
C LEU A 941 -2.06 1.97 -34.42
N LYS A 942 -1.05 1.20 -34.05
CA LYS A 942 0.37 1.52 -34.23
C LYS A 942 1.02 0.45 -35.10
N LEU A 943 1.47 0.82 -36.30
CA LEU A 943 2.36 -0.06 -37.07
C LEU A 943 3.71 -0.17 -36.34
N LEU A 944 4.31 -1.34 -36.42
CA LEU A 944 5.66 -1.61 -35.94
C LEU A 944 6.60 -1.78 -37.15
N PRO A 945 7.91 -1.51 -37.00
CA PRO A 945 8.90 -1.90 -38.00
C PRO A 945 8.97 -3.42 -38.20
#